data_AF-A0ABD3NHW5-F1
#
_entry.id   AF-A0ABD3NHW5-F1
#
_cell.length_a   1.000
_cell.length_b   1.000
_cell.length_c   1.000
_cell.angle_alpha   90.00
_cell.angle_beta   90.00
_cell.angle_gamma   90.00
#
_symmetry.space_group_name_H-M   'P 1'
#
loop_
_entity.id
_entity.type
_entity.pdbx_description
1 polymer ?
#
loop_
_entity_poly.entity_id
_entity_poly.type
_entity_poly.pdbx_seq_one_letter_code
_entity_poly.pdbx_strand_id
1 'polypeptide(L)'
;MNETKELPPSRSKDYTHSYWKNCYRRYPDDNSPDILCFESGHYGLSLNTADLTRASYKLLDDDLSYVQVMEFENRKRMDEGLDDVDFVLEVVVGCRVYRAKSARIVNKDMGLCNGVLWEAGRIAQHYELVGIVFDDTEEGGGSNPRLACTASLYIVAWPEEFAITLSLQPPNGQTWQDDTTSVSLTLGEWTTQQSFTSPWSSDEMKEVTLTCNAVDSSSTTASLQEAISFKVTNKPTPSETFNVSYDAHFSCFVVDIKNPTRTFPVGYTDIRDADILEVQIDNTSNDNVYVPTMFYMRSPANVTGCVPMIWVLDEETNEYVPSGIPVQTSKNWHYPKIGNYLRAYAIIPTKPGSNTIEFRVYYGFYGPLCSASHANLSLVGYGNHTTVGRWEQLAVGCFGETFCLDMEMCLTSQTITDVRALMVKDQNKWGWTNAGWGGDWLCVNDHQGRKLLIGGVKVGYVSQGPCLTEVKYVGYYGSNSVVHFDATVHTLRTNDYARTIQKIRYDFNTAVEFKDSPNSSGSCFFRVGGGAGWEGWYCQKVAIGNGDGLLEEIDIPTTLQVGDFFVSRRKMSHPGPWWIAFPESNFKSDQKGMGIAWKCLIIRSFKSEINGVIRLAPKVSLYARQSHGDGTFYVDALLTTNGDIFEFNQGDNVSIDTEWVTLPYQAQDYYGDNDVFKQHLEEYPKSWKTTFREAIGNNLSVKVEGGNVVNTYPLIVNTTESVVKLEINGGVGAVPVRFEGLNSKRYRLVDDAQPESRIDWYETSYCPDGTYSMTFNLLLDDRQLSCWTLQ
;
A
#
# COMPACT_ATOMS: atom_id res chain seq x y z
N MET A 1 13.35 30.19 -29.53
CA MET A 1 13.46 28.90 -28.84
C MET A 1 12.05 28.36 -28.81
N ASN A 2 11.77 27.22 -29.46
CA ASN A 2 10.47 26.59 -29.31
C ASN A 2 10.40 26.11 -27.86
N GLU A 3 9.57 26.77 -27.04
CA GLU A 3 9.20 26.24 -25.74
C GLU A 3 8.67 24.84 -25.96
N THR A 4 9.38 23.84 -25.44
CA THR A 4 8.91 22.46 -25.43
C THR A 4 7.56 22.46 -24.73
N LYS A 5 6.49 21.99 -25.39
CA LYS A 5 5.14 21.95 -24.82
C LYS A 5 4.94 20.87 -23.75
N GLU A 6 5.95 20.06 -23.44
CA GLU A 6 5.92 19.07 -22.36
C GLU A 6 5.52 19.68 -21.02
N LEU A 7 4.58 19.07 -20.29
CA LEU A 7 4.16 19.55 -18.97
C LEU A 7 5.38 19.80 -18.05
N PRO A 8 5.32 20.80 -17.17
CA PRO A 8 6.36 20.98 -16.16
C PRO A 8 6.54 19.71 -15.33
N PRO A 9 7.74 19.47 -14.79
CA PRO A 9 7.99 18.33 -13.93
C PRO A 9 7.20 18.41 -12.61
N SER A 10 6.89 17.26 -12.03
CA SER A 10 6.41 17.16 -10.64
C SER A 10 7.48 17.68 -9.67
N ARG A 11 7.09 18.30 -8.56
CA ARG A 11 8.07 18.83 -7.59
C ARG A 11 8.49 17.73 -6.61
N SER A 12 9.73 17.78 -6.15
CA SER A 12 10.30 16.80 -5.21
C SER A 12 9.58 16.78 -3.86
N LYS A 13 9.03 17.94 -3.44
CA LYS A 13 8.27 18.14 -2.20
C LYS A 13 6.76 17.90 -2.34
N ASP A 14 6.26 17.54 -3.52
CA ASP A 14 4.85 17.19 -3.75
C ASP A 14 4.55 15.79 -3.16
N TYR A 15 4.56 15.67 -1.85
CA TYR A 15 4.21 14.45 -1.13
C TYR A 15 3.62 14.68 0.26
N THR A 16 2.91 13.66 0.75
CA THR A 16 2.43 13.54 2.13
C THR A 16 2.61 12.11 2.65
N HIS A 17 2.64 11.98 3.97
CA HIS A 17 2.52 10.73 4.72
C HIS A 17 1.59 10.95 5.91
N SER A 18 0.93 9.88 6.34
CA SER A 18 0.20 9.84 7.61
C SER A 18 0.51 8.55 8.35
N TYR A 19 0.55 8.61 9.68
CA TYR A 19 0.77 7.43 10.53
C TYR A 19 0.41 7.75 11.98
N TRP A 20 0.06 6.71 12.73
CA TRP A 20 0.03 6.79 14.19
C TRP A 20 1.44 6.72 14.74
N LYS A 21 1.85 7.71 15.53
CA LYS A 21 3.20 7.76 16.14
C LYS A 21 3.46 6.53 17.01
N ASN A 22 2.45 6.11 17.76
CA ASN A 22 2.43 4.91 18.60
C ASN A 22 1.67 3.76 17.92
N CYS A 23 1.57 2.59 18.56
CA CYS A 23 0.83 1.46 17.98
C CYS A 23 -0.65 1.79 17.81
N TYR A 24 -1.27 1.40 16.69
CA TYR A 24 -2.73 1.50 16.54
C TYR A 24 -3.44 0.46 17.41
N ARG A 25 -2.98 -0.80 17.35
CA ARG A 25 -3.38 -1.86 18.27
C ARG A 25 -2.48 -1.85 19.50
N ARG A 26 -3.06 -1.87 20.70
CA ARG A 26 -2.33 -1.81 21.97
C ARG A 26 -2.82 -2.85 22.97
N TYR A 27 -1.96 -3.20 23.92
CA TYR A 27 -2.36 -3.94 25.12
C TYR A 27 -2.97 -3.00 26.17
N PRO A 28 -3.84 -3.47 27.07
CA PRO A 28 -4.54 -2.61 28.04
C PRO A 28 -3.63 -1.82 29.01
N ASP A 29 -2.38 -2.25 29.18
CA ASP A 29 -1.36 -1.62 30.02
C ASP A 29 -0.49 -0.60 29.27
N ASP A 30 -0.62 -0.51 27.95
CA ASP A 30 0.05 0.51 27.14
C ASP A 30 -0.73 1.83 27.19
N ASN A 31 -0.17 2.81 27.92
CA ASN A 31 -0.74 4.15 28.11
C ASN A 31 -0.07 5.21 27.23
N SER A 32 0.59 4.81 26.14
CA SER A 32 1.12 5.76 25.16
C SER A 32 0.00 6.65 24.61
N PRO A 33 0.29 7.90 24.19
CA PRO A 33 -0.73 8.81 23.69
C PRO A 33 -1.21 8.46 22.26
N ASP A 34 -2.42 8.88 21.92
CA ASP A 34 -3.08 8.58 20.64
C ASP A 34 -2.74 9.64 19.59
N ILE A 35 -1.47 9.68 19.21
CA ILE A 35 -0.92 10.74 18.33
C ILE A 35 -1.02 10.32 16.87
N LEU A 36 -1.87 11.01 16.12
CA LEU A 36 -1.95 10.93 14.65
C LEU A 36 -1.05 12.00 14.03
N CYS A 37 -0.16 11.59 13.13
CA CYS A 37 0.77 12.49 12.44
C CYS A 37 0.41 12.62 10.96
N PHE A 38 0.56 13.84 10.44
CA PHE A 38 0.58 14.17 9.02
C PHE A 38 1.91 14.87 8.72
N GLU A 39 2.63 14.38 7.74
CA GLU A 39 3.94 14.90 7.35
C GLU A 39 3.94 15.16 5.84
N SER A 40 4.40 16.32 5.42
CA SER A 40 4.54 16.66 4.00
C SER A 40 5.96 17.13 3.67
N GLY A 41 6.19 17.45 2.40
CA GLY A 41 7.42 18.14 1.98
C GLY A 41 7.56 19.56 2.55
N HIS A 42 6.51 20.14 3.13
CA HIS A 42 6.47 21.54 3.55
C HIS A 42 6.10 21.76 5.02
N TYR A 43 5.39 20.81 5.66
CA TYR A 43 4.95 20.97 7.04
C TYR A 43 4.79 19.63 7.76
N GLY A 44 4.78 19.70 9.09
CA GLY A 44 4.43 18.60 9.97
C GLY A 44 3.28 19.01 10.90
N LEU A 45 2.31 18.12 11.07
CA LEU A 45 1.18 18.26 11.99
C LEU A 45 1.06 16.99 12.83
N SER A 46 0.86 17.13 14.13
CA SER A 46 0.51 16.02 15.01
C SER A 46 -0.65 16.39 15.93
N LEU A 47 -1.56 15.46 16.14
CA LEU A 47 -2.75 15.63 16.97
C LEU A 47 -2.85 14.50 17.98
N ASN A 48 -2.95 14.83 19.27
CA ASN A 48 -3.35 13.86 20.27
C ASN A 48 -4.87 13.68 20.21
N THR A 49 -5.33 12.59 19.63
CA THR A 49 -6.77 12.35 19.42
C THR A 49 -7.52 12.06 20.73
N ALA A 50 -6.83 11.60 21.78
CA ALA A 50 -7.41 11.44 23.11
C ALA A 50 -7.48 12.76 23.90
N ASP A 51 -6.73 13.78 23.48
CA ASP A 51 -6.73 15.13 24.05
C ASP A 51 -6.48 16.16 22.93
N LEU A 52 -7.55 16.55 22.25
CA LEU A 52 -7.50 17.44 21.08
C LEU A 52 -6.98 18.83 21.41
N THR A 53 -6.83 19.18 22.70
CA THR A 53 -6.18 20.44 23.11
C THR A 53 -4.66 20.39 22.96
N ARG A 54 -4.10 19.22 22.62
CA ARG A 54 -2.66 19.02 22.41
C ARG A 54 -2.40 18.71 20.93
N ALA A 55 -2.03 19.75 20.20
CA ALA A 55 -1.59 19.69 18.83
C ALA A 55 -0.18 20.28 18.71
N SER A 56 0.57 19.82 17.71
CA SER A 56 1.86 20.42 17.36
C SER A 56 1.95 20.60 15.86
N TYR A 57 2.53 21.71 15.42
CA TYR A 57 2.65 22.07 14.01
C TYR A 57 3.98 22.78 13.74
N LYS A 58 4.54 22.59 12.55
CA LYS A 58 5.66 23.39 12.07
C LYS A 58 5.82 23.34 10.54
N LEU A 59 6.35 24.42 9.97
CA LEU A 59 6.92 24.42 8.62
C LEU A 59 8.26 23.68 8.59
N LEU A 60 8.47 22.88 7.55
CA LEU A 60 9.66 22.08 7.38
C LEU A 60 10.51 22.63 6.23
N ASP A 61 11.75 23.01 6.56
CA ASP A 61 12.67 23.77 5.70
C ASP A 61 13.80 22.93 5.07
N ASP A 62 13.86 21.62 5.36
CA ASP A 62 14.74 20.68 4.67
C ASP A 62 14.26 20.31 3.25
N ASP A 63 15.14 19.73 2.44
CA ASP A 63 14.86 19.33 1.05
C ASP A 63 14.69 17.80 0.90
N LEU A 64 14.22 17.11 1.94
CA LEU A 64 14.05 15.65 1.88
C LEU A 64 12.99 15.28 0.83
N SER A 65 13.35 14.36 -0.07
CA SER A 65 12.39 13.77 -1.01
C SER A 65 11.45 12.78 -0.34
N TYR A 66 10.38 12.41 -1.06
CA TYR A 66 9.39 11.43 -0.62
C TYR A 66 9.98 10.08 -0.17
N VAL A 67 11.10 9.64 -0.73
CA VAL A 67 11.74 8.39 -0.32
C VAL A 67 12.70 8.60 0.85
N GLN A 68 13.46 9.70 0.86
CA GLN A 68 14.42 9.98 1.93
C GLN A 68 13.72 10.20 3.27
N VAL A 69 12.55 10.84 3.28
CA VAL A 69 11.78 11.07 4.51
C VAL A 69 11.32 9.77 5.20
N MET A 70 11.37 8.63 4.49
CA MET A 70 11.07 7.31 5.05
C MET A 70 12.21 6.78 5.93
N GLU A 71 13.44 7.25 5.75
CA GLU A 71 14.57 6.83 6.58
C GLU A 71 14.29 7.12 8.06
N PHE A 72 14.59 6.16 8.94
CA PHE A 72 14.12 6.20 10.32
C PHE A 72 14.67 7.41 11.07
N GLU A 73 15.93 7.81 10.81
CA GLU A 73 16.56 9.00 11.38
C GLU A 73 15.81 10.30 11.07
N ASN A 74 15.15 10.38 9.91
CA ASN A 74 14.45 11.57 9.47
C ASN A 74 13.12 11.76 10.22
N ARG A 75 12.64 10.75 10.97
CA ARG A 75 11.45 10.88 11.84
C ARG A 75 11.62 11.90 12.94
N LYS A 76 12.85 12.20 13.34
CA LYS A 76 13.16 13.17 14.40
C LYS A 76 12.51 14.54 14.16
N ARG A 77 12.37 14.96 12.90
CA ARG A 77 11.70 16.22 12.52
C ARG A 77 10.22 16.26 12.95
N MET A 78 9.56 15.10 12.99
CA MET A 78 8.19 14.95 13.48
C MET A 78 8.15 14.63 14.98
N ASP A 79 9.09 13.81 15.47
CA ASP A 79 9.03 13.31 16.84
C ASP A 79 9.47 14.31 17.90
N GLU A 80 10.41 15.19 17.53
CA GLU A 80 11.03 16.19 18.41
C GLU A 80 11.00 17.60 17.81
N GLY A 81 10.69 17.73 16.52
CA GLY A 81 10.91 18.95 15.76
C GLY A 81 9.71 19.89 15.63
N LEU A 82 8.52 19.49 16.09
CA LEU A 82 7.29 20.30 15.99
C LEU A 82 7.09 21.20 17.22
N ASP A 83 6.43 22.34 17.02
CA ASP A 83 6.11 23.29 18.07
C ASP A 83 4.65 23.11 18.53
N ASP A 84 4.39 23.24 19.83
CA ASP A 84 3.04 23.20 20.37
C ASP A 84 2.18 24.34 19.79
N VAL A 85 0.96 24.01 19.40
CA VAL A 85 0.02 24.96 18.78
C VAL A 85 -1.37 24.80 19.38
N ASP A 86 -2.08 25.92 19.54
CA ASP A 86 -3.47 25.89 19.96
C ASP A 86 -4.34 25.24 18.88
N PHE A 87 -5.03 24.15 19.24
CA PHE A 87 -6.09 23.57 18.42
C PHE A 87 -7.41 23.63 19.17
N VAL A 88 -8.33 24.47 18.68
CA VAL A 88 -9.60 24.78 19.35
C VAL A 88 -10.74 24.56 18.37
N LEU A 89 -11.65 23.66 18.73
CA LEU A 89 -12.94 23.48 18.06
C LEU A 89 -14.02 23.93 19.04
N GLU A 90 -14.75 24.98 18.70
CA GLU A 90 -15.74 25.59 19.57
C GLU A 90 -17.11 25.62 18.90
N VAL A 91 -18.12 25.19 19.65
CA VAL A 91 -19.53 25.25 19.24
C VAL A 91 -20.27 26.09 20.25
N VAL A 92 -20.92 27.14 19.79
CA VAL A 92 -21.83 27.97 20.57
C VAL A 92 -23.24 27.51 20.25
N VAL A 93 -24.04 27.21 21.28
CA VAL A 93 -25.48 26.91 21.14
C VAL A 93 -26.23 27.67 22.24
N GLY A 94 -27.08 28.61 21.84
CA GLY A 94 -27.73 29.51 22.81
C GLY A 94 -26.70 30.46 23.42
N CYS A 95 -26.62 30.51 24.76
CA CYS A 95 -25.63 31.30 25.49
C CYS A 95 -24.42 30.47 25.96
N ARG A 96 -24.34 29.19 25.57
CA ARG A 96 -23.29 28.28 26.06
C ARG A 96 -22.24 28.03 25.02
N VAL A 97 -21.01 27.90 25.49
CA VAL A 97 -19.82 27.66 24.67
C VAL A 97 -19.26 26.30 25.04
N TYR A 98 -19.14 25.43 24.05
CA TYR A 98 -18.61 24.08 24.22
C TYR A 98 -17.32 23.93 23.41
N ARG A 99 -16.31 23.27 24.01
CA ARG A 99 -15.01 23.03 23.35
C ARG A 99 -14.74 21.54 23.22
N ALA A 100 -14.23 21.14 22.05
CA ALA A 100 -13.80 19.77 21.85
C ALA A 100 -12.63 19.43 22.78
N LYS A 101 -12.69 18.24 23.38
CA LYS A 101 -11.65 17.73 24.28
C LYS A 101 -10.98 16.46 23.75
N SER A 102 -11.72 15.59 23.08
CA SER A 102 -11.19 14.32 22.60
C SER A 102 -12.04 13.79 21.44
N ALA A 103 -11.44 12.96 20.60
CA ALA A 103 -12.15 12.04 19.72
C ALA A 103 -12.14 10.66 20.40
N ARG A 104 -13.29 10.14 20.83
CA ARG A 104 -13.31 8.84 21.53
C ARG A 104 -14.57 8.04 21.27
N ILE A 105 -14.39 6.83 20.75
CA ILE A 105 -15.38 5.76 20.84
C ILE A 105 -15.09 4.94 22.10
N VAL A 106 -16.12 4.65 22.90
CA VAL A 106 -15.99 3.81 24.09
C VAL A 106 -15.80 2.36 23.66
N ASN A 107 -14.56 1.92 23.48
CA ASN A 107 -14.19 0.52 23.44
C ASN A 107 -12.82 0.34 24.12
N LYS A 108 -12.79 -0.39 25.24
CA LYS A 108 -11.57 -0.60 26.03
C LYS A 108 -10.75 -1.80 25.55
N ASP A 109 -11.32 -2.63 24.68
CA ASP A 109 -10.80 -3.99 24.44
C ASP A 109 -10.00 -4.12 23.14
N MET A 110 -10.07 -3.16 22.21
CA MET A 110 -9.32 -3.20 20.94
C MET A 110 -8.96 -1.80 20.40
N GLY A 111 -7.66 -1.51 20.27
CA GLY A 111 -7.07 -0.46 19.41
C GLY A 111 -7.66 0.96 19.43
N LEU A 112 -7.16 1.82 18.54
CA LEU A 112 -7.67 3.17 18.31
C LEU A 112 -8.96 3.10 17.51
N CYS A 113 -10.11 3.16 18.16
CA CYS A 113 -11.41 3.10 17.50
C CYS A 113 -11.91 4.46 16.98
N ASN A 114 -11.13 5.52 17.19
CA ASN A 114 -11.54 6.90 16.98
C ASN A 114 -11.00 7.52 15.69
N GLY A 115 -10.02 6.91 15.02
CA GLY A 115 -9.50 7.41 13.75
C GLY A 115 -9.71 6.42 12.62
N VAL A 116 -10.39 6.88 11.58
CA VAL A 116 -10.84 6.12 10.42
C VAL A 116 -10.03 6.56 9.21
N LEU A 117 -9.34 5.63 8.55
CA LEU A 117 -8.57 5.93 7.35
C LEU A 117 -9.43 5.75 6.10
N TRP A 118 -9.69 6.86 5.42
CA TRP A 118 -10.44 6.89 4.16
C TRP A 118 -9.51 6.75 2.96
N GLU A 119 -8.45 7.56 2.89
CA GLU A 119 -7.51 7.52 1.79
C GLU A 119 -6.07 7.74 2.28
N ALA A 120 -5.15 6.92 1.80
CA ALA A 120 -3.72 7.09 1.97
C ALA A 120 -3.00 6.85 0.64
N GLY A 121 -1.88 7.55 0.44
CA GLY A 121 -1.03 7.44 -0.72
C GLY A 121 0.13 8.43 -0.69
N ARG A 122 0.66 8.79 -1.86
CA ARG A 122 1.79 9.75 -1.98
C ARG A 122 1.36 11.20 -1.86
N ILE A 123 0.14 11.55 -2.27
CA ILE A 123 -0.27 12.93 -2.52
C ILE A 123 -1.19 13.44 -1.41
N ALA A 124 -2.27 12.72 -1.14
CA ALA A 124 -3.29 13.11 -0.18
C ALA A 124 -3.46 12.08 0.94
N GLN A 125 -3.65 12.54 2.17
CA GLN A 125 -4.06 11.71 3.31
C GLN A 125 -5.42 12.17 3.80
N HIS A 126 -6.35 11.25 4.02
CA HIS A 126 -7.68 11.56 4.53
C HIS A 126 -8.05 10.67 5.71
N TYR A 127 -8.17 11.29 6.88
CA TYR A 127 -8.67 10.65 8.09
C TYR A 127 -9.98 11.30 8.54
N GLU A 128 -10.83 10.48 9.15
CA GLU A 128 -11.99 10.93 9.94
C GLU A 128 -11.75 10.55 11.40
N LEU A 129 -11.77 11.54 12.29
CA LEU A 129 -11.85 11.31 13.73
C LEU A 129 -13.32 11.30 14.17
N VAL A 130 -13.76 10.19 14.74
CA VAL A 130 -15.15 9.97 15.13
C VAL A 130 -15.36 10.12 16.64
N GLY A 131 -16.57 10.51 17.03
CA GLY A 131 -16.96 10.60 18.43
C GLY A 131 -16.31 11.78 19.14
N ILE A 132 -16.34 12.97 18.52
CA ILE A 132 -15.82 14.18 19.13
C ILE A 132 -16.65 14.54 20.37
N VAL A 133 -15.97 14.74 21.49
CA VAL A 133 -16.58 15.09 22.78
C VAL A 133 -16.37 16.58 23.04
N PHE A 134 -17.48 17.29 23.22
CA PHE A 134 -17.52 18.71 23.54
C PHE A 134 -17.97 18.93 24.98
N ASP A 135 -17.13 19.56 25.80
CA ASP A 135 -17.45 19.92 27.18
C ASP A 135 -17.81 21.42 27.28
N ASP A 136 -18.79 21.74 28.12
CA ASP A 136 -19.15 23.12 28.46
C ASP A 136 -17.97 23.83 29.15
N THR A 137 -17.76 25.09 28.81
CA THR A 137 -16.64 25.92 29.29
C THR A 137 -16.93 26.64 30.60
N GLU A 138 -18.19 26.72 31.04
CA GLU A 138 -18.52 27.34 32.34
C GLU A 138 -18.09 26.44 33.52
N GLU A 139 -17.19 26.94 34.38
CA GLU A 139 -16.74 26.23 35.60
C GLU A 139 -17.79 26.33 36.73
N GLY A 140 -18.39 25.20 37.11
CA GLY A 140 -19.38 25.20 38.20
C GLY A 140 -19.91 23.84 38.65
N GLY A 141 -19.05 23.01 39.25
CA GLY A 141 -19.45 21.95 40.18
C GLY A 141 -20.06 20.66 39.58
N GLY A 142 -19.25 19.60 39.53
CA GLY A 142 -19.72 18.20 39.43
C GLY A 142 -20.42 17.85 38.11
N SER A 143 -19.63 17.43 37.12
CA SER A 143 -19.97 17.14 35.71
C SER A 143 -20.34 18.37 34.87
N ASN A 144 -19.34 18.98 34.20
CA ASN A 144 -19.62 19.93 33.13
C ASN A 144 -20.53 19.24 32.10
N PRO A 145 -21.67 19.84 31.74
CA PRO A 145 -22.57 19.24 30.77
C PRO A 145 -21.86 19.12 29.41
N ARG A 146 -22.12 18.01 28.72
CA ARG A 146 -21.60 17.77 27.36
C ARG A 146 -22.59 18.26 26.33
N LEU A 147 -22.10 18.80 25.21
CA LEU A 147 -22.95 19.05 24.06
C LEU A 147 -23.40 17.70 23.49
N ALA A 148 -24.69 17.42 23.58
CA ALA A 148 -25.28 16.29 22.89
C ALA A 148 -25.29 16.59 21.38
N CYS A 149 -24.53 15.84 20.60
CA CYS A 149 -24.45 15.95 19.14
C CYS A 149 -23.82 14.68 18.54
N THR A 150 -23.96 14.51 17.23
CA THR A 150 -23.09 13.62 16.45
C THR A 150 -22.04 14.48 15.76
N ALA A 151 -20.77 14.15 15.93
CA ALA A 151 -19.67 14.93 15.39
C ALA A 151 -18.52 14.05 14.87
N SER A 152 -18.01 14.42 13.70
CA SER A 152 -16.81 13.85 13.07
C SER A 152 -15.89 14.99 12.64
N LEU A 153 -14.57 14.78 12.76
CA LEU A 153 -13.55 15.70 12.30
C LEU A 153 -12.77 15.06 11.15
N TYR A 154 -12.91 15.60 9.95
CA TYR A 154 -12.18 15.16 8.78
C TYR A 154 -10.89 15.98 8.61
N ILE A 155 -9.80 15.32 8.25
CA ILE A 155 -8.51 15.95 7.97
C ILE A 155 -8.04 15.45 6.63
N VAL A 156 -7.90 16.37 5.67
CA VAL A 156 -7.36 16.10 4.33
C VAL A 156 -6.06 16.87 4.15
N ALA A 157 -4.94 16.14 4.14
CA ALA A 157 -3.61 16.71 4.00
C ALA A 157 -3.10 16.60 2.56
N TRP A 158 -2.61 17.72 2.02
CA TRP A 158 -1.91 17.84 0.73
C TRP A 158 -0.48 18.33 0.97
N PRO A 159 0.40 18.35 -0.05
CA PRO A 159 1.78 18.77 0.17
C PRO A 159 1.95 20.19 0.71
N GLU A 160 1.20 21.15 0.16
CA GLU A 160 1.33 22.60 0.47
C GLU A 160 0.20 23.17 1.34
N GLU A 161 -0.85 22.38 1.61
CA GLU A 161 -2.01 22.81 2.41
C GLU A 161 -2.70 21.61 3.06
N PHE A 162 -3.57 21.87 4.02
CA PHE A 162 -4.48 20.86 4.56
C PHE A 162 -5.81 21.48 4.99
N ALA A 163 -6.87 20.69 4.93
CA ALA A 163 -8.20 21.06 5.37
C ALA A 163 -8.59 20.27 6.62
N ILE A 164 -9.18 20.97 7.60
CA ILE A 164 -9.82 20.39 8.77
C ILE A 164 -11.30 20.72 8.71
N THR A 165 -12.16 19.72 8.59
CA THR A 165 -13.61 19.90 8.47
C THR A 165 -14.31 19.28 9.69
N LEU A 166 -14.98 20.11 10.48
CA LEU A 166 -15.89 19.63 11.52
C LEU A 166 -17.27 19.42 10.91
N SER A 167 -17.72 18.17 10.89
CA SER A 167 -19.07 17.77 10.51
C SER A 167 -19.88 17.50 11.77
N LEU A 168 -21.02 18.17 11.90
CA LEU A 168 -21.80 18.22 13.14
C LEU A 168 -23.28 18.01 12.84
N GLN A 169 -24.00 17.41 13.79
CA GLN A 169 -25.44 17.20 13.70
C GLN A 169 -26.08 17.29 15.10
N PRO A 170 -27.17 18.06 15.27
CA PRO A 170 -27.97 18.08 16.49
C PRO A 170 -28.50 16.68 16.84
N PRO A 171 -28.73 16.38 18.11
CA PRO A 171 -29.21 15.06 18.52
C PRO A 171 -30.65 14.86 18.06
N ASN A 172 -31.02 13.60 17.77
CA ASN A 172 -32.33 13.24 17.24
C ASN A 172 -33.51 13.92 17.97
N GLY A 173 -34.36 14.60 17.21
CA GLY A 173 -35.55 15.29 17.71
C GLY A 173 -35.28 16.65 18.35
N GLN A 174 -34.04 17.17 18.26
CA GLN A 174 -33.71 18.53 18.66
C GLN A 174 -33.42 19.43 17.46
N THR A 175 -33.64 20.73 17.66
CA THR A 175 -33.29 21.79 16.71
C THR A 175 -32.53 22.88 17.47
N TRP A 176 -31.32 23.19 17.01
CA TRP A 176 -30.58 24.35 17.51
C TRP A 176 -31.09 25.61 16.81
N GLN A 177 -31.35 26.67 17.59
CA GLN A 177 -31.92 27.91 17.06
C GLN A 177 -30.86 28.74 16.33
N ASP A 178 -31.30 29.53 15.36
CA ASP A 178 -30.52 30.21 14.34
C ASP A 178 -29.71 31.42 14.84
N ASP A 179 -30.27 32.23 15.71
CA ASP A 179 -29.62 33.47 16.15
C ASP A 179 -28.48 33.28 17.17
N THR A 180 -28.24 32.04 17.61
CA THR A 180 -27.33 31.73 18.72
C THR A 180 -26.45 30.50 18.47
N THR A 181 -26.40 30.00 17.24
CA THR A 181 -25.54 28.87 16.88
C THR A 181 -24.37 29.31 16.00
N SER A 182 -23.15 29.08 16.47
CA SER A 182 -21.93 29.29 15.67
C SER A 182 -20.91 28.20 15.93
N VAL A 183 -20.12 27.88 14.91
CA VAL A 183 -19.01 26.95 14.98
C VAL A 183 -17.74 27.70 14.61
N SER A 184 -16.67 27.50 15.37
CA SER A 184 -15.34 28.01 15.02
C SER A 184 -14.29 26.91 15.15
N LEU A 185 -13.30 26.97 14.25
CA LEU A 185 -12.13 26.12 14.27
C LEU A 185 -10.90 27.02 14.22
N THR A 186 -9.97 26.78 15.12
CA THR A 186 -8.69 27.49 15.19
C THR A 186 -7.57 26.48 15.31
N LEU A 187 -6.53 26.65 14.49
CA LEU A 187 -5.25 25.95 14.61
C LEU A 187 -4.13 26.98 14.49
N GLY A 188 -3.53 27.36 15.62
CA GLY A 188 -2.49 28.39 15.67
C GLY A 188 -3.00 29.71 15.13
N GLU A 189 -2.45 30.15 14.01
CA GLU A 189 -2.83 31.40 13.34
C GLU A 189 -4.04 31.27 12.41
N TRP A 190 -4.39 30.05 11.97
CA TRP A 190 -5.54 29.85 11.10
C TRP A 190 -6.83 29.77 11.91
N THR A 191 -7.84 30.52 11.49
CA THR A 191 -9.15 30.49 12.12
C THR A 191 -10.27 30.63 11.10
N THR A 192 -11.38 29.94 11.35
CA THR A 192 -12.63 30.07 10.60
C THR A 192 -13.79 30.10 11.59
N GLN A 193 -14.84 30.85 11.28
CA GLN A 193 -16.05 30.91 12.08
C GLN A 193 -17.25 31.02 11.17
N GLN A 194 -18.26 30.20 11.43
CA GLN A 194 -19.53 30.21 10.73
C GLN A 194 -20.67 30.34 11.72
N SER A 195 -21.53 31.33 11.49
CA SER A 195 -22.79 31.52 12.22
C SER A 195 -23.95 31.01 11.36
N PHE A 196 -24.93 30.34 11.98
CA PHE A 196 -26.01 29.66 11.25
C PHE A 196 -27.33 30.38 11.41
N THR A 197 -27.72 31.21 10.44
CA THR A 197 -28.94 32.03 10.52
C THR A 197 -30.24 31.29 10.19
N SER A 198 -30.24 29.95 10.18
CA SER A 198 -31.44 29.12 9.99
C SER A 198 -31.49 27.98 11.02
N PRO A 199 -32.68 27.60 11.52
CA PRO A 199 -32.80 26.56 12.52
C PRO A 199 -32.14 25.28 12.03
N TRP A 200 -31.25 24.72 12.86
CA TRP A 200 -30.49 23.53 12.51
C TRP A 200 -31.15 22.31 13.16
N SER A 201 -31.84 21.52 12.34
CA SER A 201 -32.55 20.33 12.82
C SER A 201 -31.64 19.10 12.91
N SER A 202 -32.09 18.10 13.64
CA SER A 202 -31.41 16.80 13.75
C SER A 202 -31.35 16.00 12.44
N ASP A 203 -32.02 16.41 11.36
CA ASP A 203 -31.97 15.72 10.06
C ASP A 203 -30.87 16.28 9.14
N GLU A 204 -30.25 17.38 9.56
CA GLU A 204 -29.27 18.11 8.76
C GLU A 204 -27.89 18.00 9.40
N MET A 205 -26.93 17.47 8.64
CA MET A 205 -25.51 17.53 8.98
C MET A 205 -24.92 18.77 8.30
N LYS A 206 -24.21 19.61 9.05
CA LYS A 206 -23.50 20.79 8.48
C LYS A 206 -22.02 20.67 8.75
N GLU A 207 -21.25 21.24 7.83
CA GLU A 207 -19.80 21.20 7.85
C GLU A 207 -19.23 22.61 7.93
N VAL A 208 -18.16 22.76 8.70
CA VAL A 208 -17.34 23.97 8.74
C VAL A 208 -15.89 23.57 8.53
N THR A 209 -15.27 24.15 7.51
CA THR A 209 -13.91 23.81 7.08
C THR A 209 -12.94 24.94 7.36
N LEU A 210 -11.81 24.57 7.97
CA LEU A 210 -10.62 25.40 8.12
C LEU A 210 -9.57 24.93 7.10
N THR A 211 -9.20 25.80 6.16
CA THR A 211 -8.09 25.56 5.22
C THR A 211 -6.83 26.23 5.74
N CYS A 212 -5.77 25.44 5.92
CA CYS A 212 -4.47 25.90 6.39
C CYS A 212 -3.47 25.82 5.24
N ASN A 213 -3.06 26.97 4.72
CA ASN A 213 -2.05 27.07 3.66
C ASN A 213 -0.67 27.07 4.31
N ALA A 214 0.14 26.02 4.08
CA ALA A 214 1.47 25.90 4.67
C ALA A 214 2.54 26.65 3.85
N VAL A 215 2.22 27.04 2.62
CA VAL A 215 3.15 27.77 1.75
C VAL A 215 2.50 29.11 1.36
N ASP A 216 3.23 30.20 1.58
CA ASP A 216 2.94 31.51 0.97
C ASP A 216 3.24 31.43 -0.53
N SER A 217 2.38 30.74 -1.28
CA SER A 217 2.50 30.65 -2.73
C SER A 217 1.84 31.87 -3.39
N SER A 218 2.39 32.30 -4.54
CA SER A 218 1.76 33.33 -5.38
C SER A 218 0.40 32.90 -5.95
N SER A 219 0.05 31.63 -5.80
CA SER A 219 -1.19 31.02 -6.24
C SER A 219 -1.97 30.44 -5.05
N THR A 220 -2.61 31.30 -4.26
CA THR A 220 -3.55 30.85 -3.21
C THR A 220 -4.64 29.96 -3.81
N THR A 221 -5.25 29.11 -2.99
CA THR A 221 -6.39 28.26 -3.38
C THR A 221 -7.46 29.04 -4.15
N ALA A 222 -7.78 30.27 -3.72
CA ALA A 222 -8.73 31.16 -4.39
C ALA A 222 -8.27 31.57 -5.79
N SER A 223 -7.00 31.94 -5.95
CA SER A 223 -6.45 32.32 -7.26
C SER A 223 -6.40 31.14 -8.25
N LEU A 224 -6.15 29.92 -7.77
CA LEU A 224 -6.20 28.71 -8.59
C LEU A 224 -7.63 28.44 -9.08
N GLN A 225 -8.63 28.60 -8.22
CA GLN A 225 -10.04 28.44 -8.58
C GLN A 225 -10.49 29.44 -9.66
N GLU A 226 -9.99 30.68 -9.63
CA GLU A 226 -10.29 31.69 -10.64
C GLU A 226 -9.54 31.44 -11.95
N ALA A 227 -8.29 30.96 -11.87
CA ALA A 227 -7.40 30.83 -13.02
C ALA A 227 -7.63 29.56 -13.85
N ILE A 228 -8.16 28.50 -13.24
CA ILE A 228 -8.22 27.16 -13.83
C ILE A 228 -9.64 26.77 -14.22
N SER A 229 -9.79 26.25 -15.44
CA SER A 229 -11.03 25.61 -15.89
C SER A 229 -10.76 24.28 -16.56
N PHE A 230 -11.72 23.37 -16.44
CA PHE A 230 -11.62 22.01 -16.94
C PHE A 230 -12.70 21.70 -17.96
N LYS A 231 -12.35 20.83 -18.91
CA LYS A 231 -13.30 20.06 -19.71
C LYS A 231 -12.85 18.61 -19.74
N VAL A 232 -13.71 17.72 -19.27
CA VAL A 232 -13.43 16.28 -19.21
C VAL A 232 -14.46 15.52 -20.03
N THR A 233 -14.00 14.73 -20.99
CA THR A 233 -14.84 13.92 -21.90
C THR A 233 -14.46 12.44 -21.82
N ASN A 234 -15.45 11.58 -21.97
CA ASN A 234 -15.21 10.14 -22.12
C ASN A 234 -14.75 9.86 -23.55
N LYS A 235 -13.52 9.39 -23.77
CA LYS A 235 -12.97 9.26 -25.12
C LYS A 235 -13.75 8.30 -26.05
N PRO A 236 -14.23 7.12 -25.59
CA PRO A 236 -15.09 6.25 -26.38
C PRO A 236 -16.45 6.90 -26.74
N THR A 237 -16.91 7.87 -25.95
CA THR A 237 -18.20 8.56 -26.13
C THR A 237 -18.03 10.07 -25.89
N PRO A 238 -17.43 10.84 -26.82
CA PRO A 238 -17.03 12.24 -26.55
C PRO A 238 -18.18 13.21 -26.20
N SER A 239 -19.43 12.82 -26.46
CA SER A 239 -20.62 13.56 -26.00
C SER A 239 -20.88 13.43 -24.50
N GLU A 240 -20.34 12.40 -23.86
CA GLU A 240 -20.37 12.20 -22.41
C GLU A 240 -19.26 13.05 -21.77
N THR A 241 -19.68 13.95 -20.88
CA THR A 241 -18.79 14.88 -20.16
C THR A 241 -18.95 14.68 -18.66
N PHE A 242 -17.89 14.98 -17.91
CA PHE A 242 -17.90 14.89 -16.45
C PHE A 242 -17.71 16.28 -15.84
N ASN A 243 -18.49 16.54 -14.79
CA ASN A 243 -18.43 17.82 -14.08
C ASN A 243 -17.14 17.89 -13.26
N VAL A 244 -16.56 19.08 -13.23
CA VAL A 244 -15.43 19.41 -12.38
C VAL A 244 -15.80 20.59 -11.50
N SER A 245 -15.58 20.47 -10.20
CA SER A 245 -15.80 21.54 -9.23
C SER A 245 -14.73 21.49 -8.15
N TYR A 246 -14.35 22.66 -7.64
CA TYR A 246 -13.53 22.71 -6.44
C TYR A 246 -14.35 22.25 -5.22
N ASP A 247 -13.81 21.33 -4.44
CA ASP A 247 -14.41 20.83 -3.21
C ASP A 247 -13.54 21.26 -2.02
N ALA A 248 -14.10 22.09 -1.13
CA ALA A 248 -13.38 22.63 0.01
C ALA A 248 -13.06 21.57 1.08
N HIS A 249 -13.88 20.53 1.21
CA HIS A 249 -13.62 19.42 2.14
C HIS A 249 -12.35 18.66 1.73
N PHE A 250 -12.20 18.39 0.43
CA PHE A 250 -11.04 17.70 -0.11
C PHE A 250 -9.90 18.63 -0.50
N SER A 251 -10.10 19.94 -0.45
CA SER A 251 -9.16 20.98 -0.91
C SER A 251 -8.58 20.71 -2.31
N CYS A 252 -9.43 20.34 -3.27
CA CYS A 252 -8.98 20.05 -4.64
C CYS A 252 -10.10 20.19 -5.68
N PHE A 253 -9.73 20.19 -6.96
CA PHE A 253 -10.68 20.02 -8.05
C PHE A 253 -11.11 18.56 -8.15
N VAL A 254 -12.41 18.31 -8.04
CA VAL A 254 -13.00 16.98 -8.13
C VAL A 254 -13.62 16.78 -9.50
N VAL A 255 -13.09 15.82 -10.25
CA VAL A 255 -13.70 15.31 -11.48
C VAL A 255 -14.66 14.18 -11.09
N ASP A 256 -15.97 14.45 -11.11
CA ASP A 256 -17.00 13.51 -10.66
C ASP A 256 -17.42 12.55 -11.79
N ILE A 257 -16.78 11.38 -11.85
CA ILE A 257 -16.96 10.38 -12.91
C ILE A 257 -17.98 9.35 -12.44
N LYS A 258 -19.24 9.54 -12.83
CA LYS A 258 -20.36 8.67 -12.46
C LYS A 258 -20.77 7.76 -13.62
N ASN A 259 -20.64 6.45 -13.43
CA ASN A 259 -21.12 5.43 -14.37
C ASN A 259 -20.66 5.69 -15.83
N PRO A 260 -19.34 5.83 -16.07
CA PRO A 260 -18.84 6.15 -17.41
C PRO A 260 -19.27 5.07 -18.41
N THR A 261 -19.65 5.49 -19.62
CA THR A 261 -20.02 4.55 -20.70
C THR A 261 -18.82 3.74 -21.14
N ARG A 262 -18.96 2.41 -21.21
CA ARG A 262 -17.90 1.47 -21.60
C ARG A 262 -18.34 0.60 -22.78
N THR A 263 -17.41 0.30 -23.67
CA THR A 263 -17.58 -0.63 -24.80
C THR A 263 -17.04 -2.03 -24.48
N PHE A 264 -16.55 -2.24 -23.26
CA PHE A 264 -15.88 -3.44 -22.79
C PHE A 264 -16.55 -3.97 -21.50
N PRO A 265 -16.37 -5.25 -21.16
CA PRO A 265 -17.05 -5.85 -20.00
C PRO A 265 -16.50 -5.32 -18.67
N VAL A 266 -17.30 -5.43 -17.60
CA VAL A 266 -16.96 -5.02 -16.23
C VAL A 266 -17.05 -6.20 -15.27
N GLY A 267 -16.48 -6.06 -14.06
CA GLY A 267 -16.47 -7.09 -13.03
C GLY A 267 -15.27 -8.02 -13.12
N TYR A 268 -15.38 -9.21 -12.52
CA TYR A 268 -14.32 -10.23 -12.52
C TYR A 268 -14.30 -10.95 -13.87
N THR A 269 -13.60 -10.40 -14.85
CA THR A 269 -13.54 -10.93 -16.23
C THR A 269 -12.28 -10.46 -16.96
N ASP A 270 -12.07 -10.91 -18.19
CA ASP A 270 -10.95 -10.54 -19.06
C ASP A 270 -11.08 -9.07 -19.55
N ILE A 271 -10.65 -8.11 -18.72
CA ILE A 271 -10.66 -6.68 -19.04
C ILE A 271 -9.29 -6.26 -19.60
N ARG A 272 -9.19 -6.16 -20.93
CA ARG A 272 -7.99 -5.70 -21.64
C ARG A 272 -8.02 -4.23 -22.06
N ASP A 273 -9.19 -3.63 -22.05
CA ASP A 273 -9.39 -2.21 -22.30
C ASP A 273 -9.20 -1.37 -21.03
N ALA A 274 -9.17 -0.05 -21.20
CA ALA A 274 -9.06 0.93 -20.12
C ALA A 274 -10.19 1.95 -20.20
N ASP A 275 -10.57 2.52 -19.06
CA ASP A 275 -11.29 3.80 -19.08
C ASP A 275 -10.32 4.89 -19.54
N ILE A 276 -10.71 5.68 -20.55
CA ILE A 276 -9.86 6.75 -21.11
C ILE A 276 -10.67 8.04 -21.15
N LEU A 277 -10.24 9.02 -20.37
CA LEU A 277 -10.82 10.36 -20.33
C LEU A 277 -9.84 11.36 -20.95
N GLU A 278 -10.32 12.17 -21.88
CA GLU A 278 -9.57 13.35 -22.33
C GLU A 278 -9.86 14.49 -21.35
N VAL A 279 -8.80 15.10 -20.84
CA VAL A 279 -8.86 16.17 -19.84
C VAL A 279 -8.16 17.39 -20.44
N GLN A 280 -8.95 18.42 -20.73
CA GLN A 280 -8.45 19.74 -21.10
C GLN A 280 -8.45 20.62 -19.86
N ILE A 281 -7.31 21.25 -19.58
CA ILE A 281 -7.10 22.19 -18.48
C ILE A 281 -6.62 23.50 -19.08
N ASP A 282 -7.43 24.54 -18.94
CA ASP A 282 -7.08 25.89 -19.36
C ASP A 282 -6.62 26.70 -18.14
N ASN A 283 -5.38 27.18 -18.18
CA ASN A 283 -4.78 28.05 -17.17
C ASN A 283 -4.69 29.48 -17.73
N THR A 284 -5.44 30.39 -17.14
CA THR A 284 -5.50 31.80 -17.56
C THR A 284 -4.47 32.69 -16.86
N SER A 285 -3.71 32.14 -15.91
CA SER A 285 -2.58 32.85 -15.28
C SER A 285 -1.36 32.91 -16.21
N ASN A 286 -0.38 33.74 -15.85
CA ASN A 286 0.86 33.87 -16.61
C ASN A 286 1.94 32.87 -16.18
N ASP A 287 1.70 32.10 -15.13
CA ASP A 287 2.68 31.21 -14.52
C ASP A 287 2.27 29.74 -14.68
N ASN A 288 3.25 28.84 -14.59
CA ASN A 288 2.97 27.42 -14.40
C ASN A 288 2.30 27.23 -13.04
N VAL A 289 1.23 26.45 -12.99
CA VAL A 289 0.53 26.12 -11.75
C VAL A 289 0.46 24.61 -11.55
N TYR A 290 0.31 24.19 -10.30
CA TYR A 290 0.27 22.79 -9.89
C TYR A 290 -1.11 22.51 -9.34
N VAL A 291 -1.96 21.81 -10.12
CA VAL A 291 -3.40 21.75 -9.87
C VAL A 291 -3.74 20.49 -9.05
N PRO A 292 -4.14 20.59 -7.77
CA PRO A 292 -4.59 19.46 -6.98
C PRO A 292 -5.90 18.93 -7.56
N THR A 293 -5.90 17.68 -8.02
CA THR A 293 -7.02 17.08 -8.74
C THR A 293 -7.33 15.69 -8.19
N MET A 294 -8.61 15.43 -7.93
CA MET A 294 -9.13 14.10 -7.63
C MET A 294 -10.05 13.64 -8.76
N PHE A 295 -9.69 12.53 -9.41
CA PHE A 295 -10.61 11.80 -10.28
C PHE A 295 -11.43 10.85 -9.42
N TYR A 296 -12.68 11.22 -9.15
CA TYR A 296 -13.59 10.44 -8.32
C TYR A 296 -14.47 9.55 -9.21
N MET A 297 -13.99 8.33 -9.44
CA MET A 297 -14.70 7.34 -10.23
C MET A 297 -15.61 6.48 -9.36
N ARG A 298 -16.92 6.67 -9.53
CA ARG A 298 -17.96 5.82 -8.91
C ARG A 298 -18.29 4.69 -9.87
N SER A 299 -18.23 3.47 -9.37
CA SER A 299 -18.34 2.25 -10.20
C SER A 299 -17.19 2.11 -11.20
N PRO A 300 -15.92 2.00 -10.74
CA PRO A 300 -14.83 1.57 -11.61
C PRO A 300 -15.15 0.20 -12.23
N ALA A 301 -14.61 -0.11 -13.42
CA ALA A 301 -14.92 -1.36 -14.12
C ALA A 301 -14.62 -2.60 -13.26
N ASN A 302 -13.56 -2.51 -12.46
CA ASN A 302 -13.31 -3.38 -11.33
C ASN A 302 -12.53 -2.60 -10.24
N VAL A 303 -12.74 -2.93 -8.97
CA VAL A 303 -12.16 -2.21 -7.84
C VAL A 303 -10.98 -2.96 -7.18
N THR A 304 -10.88 -4.28 -7.33
CA THR A 304 -9.80 -5.05 -6.67
C THR A 304 -8.46 -4.86 -7.35
N GLY A 305 -8.43 -4.61 -8.67
CA GLY A 305 -7.23 -4.20 -9.40
C GLY A 305 -7.55 -3.03 -10.30
N CYS A 306 -6.97 -1.87 -10.01
CA CYS A 306 -7.12 -0.66 -10.80
C CYS A 306 -5.83 0.17 -10.71
N VAL A 307 -5.36 0.67 -11.85
CA VAL A 307 -4.13 1.47 -11.97
C VAL A 307 -4.44 2.72 -12.79
N PRO A 308 -4.72 3.86 -12.13
CA PRO A 308 -4.88 5.15 -12.78
C PRO A 308 -3.53 5.71 -13.23
N MET A 309 -3.48 6.30 -14.41
CA MET A 309 -2.27 6.87 -15.01
C MET A 309 -2.60 8.15 -15.78
N ILE A 310 -1.69 9.12 -15.77
CA ILE A 310 -1.75 10.28 -16.67
C ILE A 310 -0.85 10.02 -17.87
N TRP A 311 -1.43 10.19 -19.05
CA TRP A 311 -0.77 10.09 -20.35
C TRP A 311 -0.75 11.47 -21.02
N VAL A 312 0.32 11.75 -21.75
CA VAL A 312 0.50 13.00 -22.49
C VAL A 312 0.88 12.69 -23.92
N LEU A 313 0.48 13.56 -24.85
CA LEU A 313 0.88 13.44 -26.24
C LEU A 313 2.37 13.78 -26.38
N ASP A 314 3.17 12.84 -26.89
CA ASP A 314 4.50 13.14 -27.39
C ASP A 314 4.35 13.79 -28.77
N GLU A 315 4.78 15.04 -28.90
CA GLU A 315 4.59 15.81 -30.14
C GLU A 315 5.50 15.36 -31.29
N GLU A 316 6.62 14.68 -30.99
CA GLU A 316 7.53 14.19 -32.03
C GLU A 316 6.99 12.91 -32.67
N THR A 317 6.43 12.01 -31.87
CA THR A 317 5.86 10.76 -32.36
C THR A 317 4.37 10.86 -32.69
N ASN A 318 3.69 11.88 -32.15
CA ASN A 318 2.23 12.02 -32.16
C ASN A 318 1.52 10.82 -31.53
N GLU A 319 2.15 10.21 -30.52
CA GLU A 319 1.61 9.10 -29.73
C GLU A 319 1.46 9.53 -28.27
N TYR A 320 0.41 9.05 -27.60
CA TYR A 320 0.30 9.23 -26.16
C TYR A 320 1.29 8.32 -25.45
N VAL A 321 2.05 8.87 -24.50
CA VAL A 321 3.00 8.14 -23.64
C VAL A 321 2.70 8.38 -22.16
N PRO A 322 3.06 7.45 -21.25
CA PRO A 322 2.97 7.67 -19.80
C PRO A 322 3.72 8.94 -19.39
N SER A 323 3.08 9.80 -18.60
CA SER A 323 3.64 11.12 -18.25
C SER A 323 4.78 11.07 -17.22
N GLY A 324 4.78 10.06 -16.35
CA GLY A 324 5.61 10.03 -15.14
C GLY A 324 5.04 10.80 -13.95
N ILE A 325 3.90 11.49 -14.10
CA ILE A 325 3.22 12.19 -13.00
C ILE A 325 2.62 11.14 -12.06
N PRO A 326 2.93 11.17 -10.76
CA PRO A 326 2.35 10.25 -9.79
C PRO A 326 0.83 10.41 -9.71
N VAL A 327 0.13 9.28 -9.75
CA VAL A 327 -1.32 9.22 -9.49
C VAL A 327 -1.54 8.27 -8.33
N GLN A 328 -1.94 8.81 -7.19
CA GLN A 328 -2.29 8.03 -6.01
C GLN A 328 -3.58 7.27 -6.26
N THR A 329 -3.57 5.97 -5.96
CA THR A 329 -4.74 5.09 -5.99
C THR A 329 -5.28 4.90 -4.57
N SER A 330 -6.51 5.35 -4.32
CA SER A 330 -7.24 5.09 -3.07
C SER A 330 -8.64 4.58 -3.39
N LYS A 331 -9.08 3.50 -2.73
CA LYS A 331 -10.25 2.75 -3.16
C LYS A 331 -10.99 2.07 -2.02
N ASN A 332 -12.25 1.74 -2.27
CA ASN A 332 -13.12 1.01 -1.34
C ASN A 332 -14.27 0.37 -2.11
N TRP A 333 -14.76 -0.74 -1.57
CA TRP A 333 -16.02 -1.38 -1.98
C TRP A 333 -16.88 -1.79 -0.81
N HIS A 334 -16.41 -1.51 0.40
CA HIS A 334 -17.01 -2.00 1.62
C HIS A 334 -18.13 -1.08 2.12
N TYR A 335 -18.12 0.21 1.76
CA TYR A 335 -19.08 1.19 2.28
C TYR A 335 -20.34 1.26 1.41
N PRO A 336 -21.49 0.68 1.84
CA PRO A 336 -22.64 0.49 0.95
C PRO A 336 -23.28 1.81 0.50
N LYS A 337 -23.12 2.89 1.28
CA LYS A 337 -23.69 4.21 0.95
C LYS A 337 -23.03 4.85 -0.28
N ILE A 338 -21.75 4.58 -0.50
CA ILE A 338 -20.99 5.10 -1.65
C ILE A 338 -20.87 4.02 -2.75
N GLY A 339 -20.83 2.74 -2.35
CA GLY A 339 -20.54 1.64 -3.25
C GLY A 339 -19.05 1.58 -3.62
N ASN A 340 -18.75 0.91 -4.73
CA ASN A 340 -17.39 0.77 -5.21
C ASN A 340 -16.88 2.11 -5.73
N TYR A 341 -15.73 2.56 -5.25
CA TYR A 341 -15.09 3.75 -5.76
C TYR A 341 -13.58 3.62 -5.94
N LEU A 342 -13.09 4.48 -6.84
CA LEU A 342 -11.70 4.88 -6.95
C LEU A 342 -11.64 6.40 -6.79
N ARG A 343 -10.82 6.88 -5.85
CA ARG A 343 -10.39 8.27 -5.74
C ARG A 343 -8.93 8.31 -6.14
N ALA A 344 -8.67 8.82 -7.34
CA ALA A 344 -7.32 8.93 -7.87
C ALA A 344 -6.83 10.37 -7.73
N TYR A 345 -5.81 10.59 -6.88
CA TYR A 345 -5.29 11.92 -6.58
C TYR A 345 -4.02 12.20 -7.37
N ALA A 346 -3.93 13.39 -7.96
CA ALA A 346 -2.74 13.85 -8.66
C ALA A 346 -2.57 15.36 -8.47
N ILE A 347 -1.33 15.83 -8.57
CA ILE A 347 -1.02 17.24 -8.76
C ILE A 347 -0.61 17.39 -10.21
N ILE A 348 -1.45 18.04 -11.02
CA ILE A 348 -1.24 18.15 -12.47
C ILE A 348 -0.49 19.45 -12.78
N PRO A 349 0.78 19.39 -13.19
CA PRO A 349 1.52 20.58 -13.61
C PRO A 349 0.89 21.13 -14.90
N THR A 350 0.53 22.40 -14.91
CA THR A 350 -0.27 23.04 -15.97
C THR A 350 0.37 24.34 -16.40
N LYS A 351 0.67 24.48 -17.69
CA LYS A 351 1.26 25.71 -18.25
C LYS A 351 0.21 26.76 -18.53
N PRO A 352 0.58 28.04 -18.67
CA PRO A 352 -0.31 29.05 -19.25
C PRO A 352 -0.92 28.59 -20.58
N GLY A 353 -2.22 28.85 -20.75
CA GLY A 353 -2.98 28.42 -21.92
C GLY A 353 -3.61 27.04 -21.76
N SER A 354 -3.81 26.37 -22.89
CA SER A 354 -4.54 25.09 -22.95
C SER A 354 -3.61 23.89 -22.88
N ASN A 355 -3.92 22.97 -21.97
CA ASN A 355 -3.16 21.74 -21.74
C ASN A 355 -4.11 20.55 -21.92
N THR A 356 -3.67 19.51 -22.65
CA THR A 356 -4.45 18.29 -22.86
C THR A 356 -3.68 17.08 -22.34
N ILE A 357 -4.34 16.28 -21.52
CA ILE A 357 -3.84 14.99 -21.03
C ILE A 357 -4.91 13.91 -21.22
N GLU A 358 -4.49 12.65 -21.13
CA GLU A 358 -5.40 11.53 -20.96
C GLU A 358 -5.28 10.94 -19.55
N PHE A 359 -6.39 10.87 -18.83
CA PHE A 359 -6.50 10.05 -17.63
C PHE A 359 -6.95 8.65 -18.02
N ARG A 360 -6.14 7.64 -17.73
CA ARG A 360 -6.43 6.23 -18.06
C ARG A 360 -6.50 5.37 -16.81
N VAL A 361 -7.45 4.46 -16.74
CA VAL A 361 -7.51 3.45 -15.66
C VAL A 361 -7.44 2.05 -16.25
N TYR A 362 -6.37 1.33 -15.94
CA TYR A 362 -6.20 -0.07 -16.32
C TYR A 362 -6.70 -1.00 -15.22
N TYR A 363 -7.23 -2.17 -15.61
CA TYR A 363 -7.84 -3.14 -14.70
C TYR A 363 -7.18 -4.51 -14.82
N GLY A 364 -7.78 -5.46 -15.55
CA GLY A 364 -7.31 -6.84 -15.63
C GLY A 364 -5.95 -6.98 -16.30
N PHE A 365 -5.71 -6.24 -17.37
CA PHE A 365 -4.49 -6.36 -18.17
C PHE A 365 -3.88 -4.99 -18.50
N TYR A 366 -2.56 -4.99 -18.69
CA TYR A 366 -1.81 -3.89 -19.29
C TYR A 366 -0.96 -4.48 -20.42
N GLY A 367 -1.47 -4.33 -21.64
CA GLY A 367 -0.98 -5.10 -22.80
C GLY A 367 -1.29 -6.59 -22.67
N PRO A 368 -0.34 -7.50 -22.96
CA PRO A 368 -0.59 -8.94 -22.96
C PRO A 368 -0.61 -9.58 -21.57
N LEU A 369 -0.17 -8.88 -20.52
CA LEU A 369 -0.02 -9.46 -19.18
C LEU A 369 -0.97 -8.80 -18.18
N CYS A 370 -1.29 -9.50 -17.09
CA CYS A 370 -2.10 -8.91 -16.03
C CYS A 370 -1.37 -7.73 -15.41
N SER A 371 -2.10 -6.63 -15.19
CA SER A 371 -1.54 -5.44 -14.56
C SER A 371 -1.14 -5.76 -13.10
N ALA A 372 -0.15 -5.10 -12.54
CA ALA A 372 0.11 -5.14 -11.10
C ALA A 372 -0.41 -3.86 -10.44
N SER A 373 -0.96 -3.98 -9.24
CA SER A 373 -1.39 -2.83 -8.43
C SER A 373 -1.06 -3.03 -6.96
N HIS A 374 -0.70 -1.95 -6.26
CA HIS A 374 -0.49 -1.94 -4.80
C HIS A 374 -0.99 -0.61 -4.25
N ALA A 375 -2.06 -0.67 -3.45
CA ALA A 375 -2.72 0.53 -2.95
C ALA A 375 -3.32 0.31 -1.57
N ASN A 376 -3.54 1.42 -0.86
CA ASN A 376 -4.40 1.41 0.29
C ASN A 376 -5.84 1.05 -0.14
N LEU A 377 -6.40 0.05 0.55
CA LEU A 377 -7.82 -0.27 0.50
C LEU A 377 -8.44 0.23 1.80
N SER A 378 -9.35 1.20 1.69
CA SER A 378 -10.11 1.62 2.86
C SER A 378 -10.99 0.48 3.34
N LEU A 379 -11.00 0.24 4.65
CA LEU A 379 -11.87 -0.72 5.30
C LEU A 379 -13.17 -0.10 5.83
N VAL A 380 -13.42 1.18 5.53
CA VAL A 380 -14.69 1.81 5.92
C VAL A 380 -15.85 1.01 5.34
N GLY A 381 -16.72 0.51 6.23
CA GLY A 381 -17.85 -0.35 5.90
C GLY A 381 -17.61 -1.87 5.97
N TYR A 382 -16.37 -2.35 6.09
CA TYR A 382 -16.03 -3.79 6.12
C TYR A 382 -16.34 -4.47 7.47
N GLY A 383 -16.53 -3.67 8.52
CA GLY A 383 -16.80 -4.13 9.89
C GLY A 383 -17.33 -3.00 10.77
N ASN A 384 -17.13 -3.12 12.08
CA ASN A 384 -17.39 -2.01 13.00
C ASN A 384 -16.24 -0.97 12.95
N HIS A 385 -16.46 0.21 13.53
CA HIS A 385 -15.49 1.32 13.54
C HIS A 385 -14.14 1.00 14.22
N THR A 386 -13.94 -0.20 14.78
CA THR A 386 -12.69 -0.60 15.44
C THR A 386 -11.69 -1.25 14.49
N THR A 387 -12.02 -1.36 13.19
CA THR A 387 -11.30 -2.17 12.19
C THR A 387 -10.93 -1.40 10.92
N VAL A 388 -10.95 -0.06 10.99
CA VAL A 388 -10.84 0.84 9.82
C VAL A 388 -9.49 1.56 9.74
N GLY A 389 -8.44 0.89 10.19
CA GLY A 389 -7.06 1.35 10.04
C GLY A 389 -6.51 1.02 8.65
N ARG A 390 -5.18 1.10 8.52
CA ARG A 390 -4.47 0.89 7.26
C ARG A 390 -4.43 -0.58 6.82
N TRP A 391 -5.07 -0.83 5.68
CA TRP A 391 -5.03 -2.10 4.96
C TRP A 391 -4.47 -1.91 3.56
N GLU A 392 -3.44 -2.66 3.24
CA GLU A 392 -2.76 -2.60 1.96
C GLU A 392 -3.16 -3.80 1.12
N GLN A 393 -3.44 -3.54 -0.15
CA GLN A 393 -3.93 -4.57 -1.06
C GLN A 393 -3.11 -4.54 -2.35
N LEU A 394 -2.48 -5.69 -2.64
CA LEU A 394 -1.78 -5.98 -3.87
C LEU A 394 -2.66 -6.84 -4.76
N ALA A 395 -2.78 -6.48 -6.03
CA ALA A 395 -3.49 -7.28 -7.03
C ALA A 395 -2.65 -7.44 -8.29
N VAL A 396 -2.66 -8.65 -8.83
CA VAL A 396 -2.23 -8.94 -10.19
C VAL A 396 -3.47 -9.24 -11.02
N GLY A 397 -3.78 -8.35 -11.95
CA GLY A 397 -5.06 -8.21 -12.62
C GLY A 397 -6.12 -7.63 -11.69
N CYS A 398 -7.40 -7.88 -11.99
CA CYS A 398 -8.52 -7.39 -11.20
C CYS A 398 -9.41 -8.55 -10.71
N PHE A 399 -8.78 -9.66 -10.30
CA PHE A 399 -9.44 -10.93 -10.01
C PHE A 399 -9.62 -11.20 -8.51
N GLY A 400 -9.40 -10.20 -7.66
CA GLY A 400 -9.46 -10.34 -6.20
C GLY A 400 -8.18 -9.80 -5.56
N GLU A 401 -8.03 -10.06 -4.26
CA GLU A 401 -6.88 -9.62 -3.47
C GLU A 401 -5.71 -10.58 -3.61
N THR A 402 -4.73 -10.34 -4.48
CA THR A 402 -3.59 -11.26 -4.62
C THR A 402 -2.81 -11.42 -3.31
N PHE A 403 -2.57 -10.32 -2.60
CA PHE A 403 -1.87 -10.32 -1.32
C PHE A 403 -2.29 -9.09 -0.50
N CYS A 404 -2.56 -9.25 0.79
CA CYS A 404 -2.95 -8.13 1.67
C CYS A 404 -2.01 -8.00 2.88
N LEU A 405 -1.86 -6.76 3.36
CA LEU A 405 -1.12 -6.45 4.57
C LEU A 405 -1.96 -5.62 5.56
N ASP A 406 -2.00 -6.04 6.82
CA ASP A 406 -2.60 -5.28 7.93
C ASP A 406 -1.50 -4.53 8.68
N MET A 407 -1.05 -3.42 8.09
CA MET A 407 0.15 -2.70 8.53
C MET A 407 -0.04 -1.92 9.84
N GLU A 408 -1.28 -1.75 10.30
CA GLU A 408 -1.59 -1.19 11.62
C GLU A 408 -2.09 -2.24 12.62
N MET A 409 -2.19 -3.52 12.20
CA MET A 409 -2.79 -4.60 12.99
C MET A 409 -4.20 -4.24 13.48
N CYS A 410 -4.96 -3.54 12.64
CA CYS A 410 -6.27 -3.00 12.96
C CYS A 410 -7.37 -4.08 12.97
N LEU A 411 -7.23 -5.12 12.14
CA LEU A 411 -8.16 -6.26 12.08
C LEU A 411 -7.57 -7.48 12.80
N THR A 412 -6.30 -7.76 12.56
CA THR A 412 -5.62 -8.96 13.03
C THR A 412 -4.36 -8.59 13.80
N SER A 413 -3.69 -9.57 14.40
CA SER A 413 -2.38 -9.38 15.01
C SER A 413 -1.25 -9.86 14.08
N GLN A 414 -1.53 -10.06 12.80
CA GLN A 414 -0.62 -10.58 11.79
C GLN A 414 -0.43 -9.57 10.67
N THR A 415 0.77 -9.51 10.12
CA THR A 415 1.10 -8.54 9.07
C THR A 415 0.55 -8.96 7.71
N ILE A 416 0.67 -10.25 7.35
CA ILE A 416 0.20 -10.80 6.08
C ILE A 416 -1.16 -11.47 6.30
N THR A 417 -2.15 -11.14 5.48
CA THR A 417 -3.53 -11.60 5.63
C THR A 417 -4.01 -12.41 4.43
N ASP A 418 -4.88 -11.85 3.58
CA ASP A 418 -5.40 -12.51 2.39
C ASP A 418 -4.28 -12.81 1.40
N VAL A 419 -4.23 -14.06 0.94
CA VAL A 419 -3.31 -14.53 -0.09
C VAL A 419 -4.09 -15.37 -1.09
N ARG A 420 -4.03 -15.00 -2.36
CA ARG A 420 -4.84 -15.60 -3.42
C ARG A 420 -3.96 -16.01 -4.59
N ALA A 421 -4.34 -17.10 -5.24
CA ALA A 421 -3.66 -17.59 -6.43
C ALA A 421 -4.07 -16.79 -7.67
N LEU A 422 -3.09 -16.57 -8.54
CA LEU A 422 -3.32 -16.00 -9.87
C LEU A 422 -3.47 -17.12 -10.91
N MET A 423 -4.34 -16.91 -11.91
CA MET A 423 -4.53 -17.82 -13.04
C MET A 423 -4.95 -19.25 -12.67
N VAL A 424 -5.52 -19.44 -11.49
CA VAL A 424 -6.13 -20.70 -11.02
C VAL A 424 -7.63 -20.57 -11.11
N LYS A 425 -8.31 -21.52 -11.77
CA LYS A 425 -9.74 -21.41 -12.07
C LYS A 425 -10.56 -21.22 -10.79
N ASP A 426 -11.39 -20.18 -10.78
CA ASP A 426 -12.59 -20.13 -9.94
C ASP A 426 -13.76 -20.84 -10.67
N GLN A 427 -14.94 -20.92 -10.05
CA GLN A 427 -16.17 -21.45 -10.67
C GLN A 427 -16.43 -20.86 -12.06
N ASN A 428 -16.06 -19.59 -12.28
CA ASN A 428 -16.24 -18.86 -13.54
C ASN A 428 -14.91 -18.44 -14.21
N LYS A 429 -13.81 -19.16 -13.97
CA LYS A 429 -12.43 -18.83 -14.40
C LYS A 429 -11.84 -17.60 -13.70
N TRP A 430 -12.49 -16.44 -13.82
CA TRP A 430 -12.05 -15.17 -13.23
C TRP A 430 -12.74 -14.93 -11.88
N GLY A 431 -11.98 -14.74 -10.81
CA GLY A 431 -12.55 -14.49 -9.49
C GLY A 431 -11.63 -14.85 -8.33
N TRP A 432 -12.23 -14.85 -7.14
CA TRP A 432 -11.55 -15.04 -5.87
C TRP A 432 -11.11 -16.49 -5.70
N THR A 433 -9.81 -16.74 -5.76
CA THR A 433 -9.21 -18.06 -5.54
C THR A 433 -8.84 -18.24 -4.06
N ASN A 434 -8.25 -19.37 -3.68
CA ASN A 434 -7.65 -19.53 -2.34
C ASN A 434 -6.26 -20.18 -2.49
N ALA A 435 -5.28 -19.75 -1.69
CA ALA A 435 -3.90 -20.30 -1.72
C ALA A 435 -3.30 -20.51 -0.31
N GLY A 436 -4.17 -20.60 0.71
CA GLY A 436 -3.81 -20.49 2.13
C GLY A 436 -3.91 -19.04 2.61
N TRP A 437 -4.02 -18.85 3.92
CA TRP A 437 -4.14 -17.53 4.55
C TRP A 437 -3.07 -17.33 5.62
N GLY A 438 -2.66 -16.07 5.78
CA GLY A 438 -1.90 -15.60 6.92
C GLY A 438 -0.39 -15.80 6.83
N GLY A 439 0.31 -14.85 7.42
CA GLY A 439 1.75 -14.81 7.56
C GLY A 439 2.16 -13.66 8.48
N ASP A 440 3.45 -13.57 8.76
CA ASP A 440 3.96 -12.48 9.58
C ASP A 440 5.39 -12.13 9.22
N TRP A 441 5.72 -10.85 9.36
CA TRP A 441 7.08 -10.37 9.20
C TRP A 441 7.90 -10.71 10.43
N LEU A 442 7.53 -10.23 11.62
CA LEU A 442 8.26 -10.53 12.85
C LEU A 442 7.32 -11.11 13.91
N CYS A 443 7.71 -12.25 14.47
CA CYS A 443 7.12 -12.76 15.71
C CYS A 443 8.20 -12.73 16.79
N VAL A 444 8.09 -11.81 17.72
CA VAL A 444 8.86 -11.76 18.97
C VAL A 444 7.91 -11.33 20.08
N ASN A 445 8.21 -11.73 21.33
CA ASN A 445 7.34 -11.47 22.46
C ASN A 445 8.01 -10.54 23.49
N ASP A 446 7.20 -9.81 24.23
CA ASP A 446 7.62 -9.09 25.43
C ASP A 446 7.90 -10.04 26.61
N HIS A 447 8.35 -9.49 27.74
CA HIS A 447 8.62 -10.25 28.96
C HIS A 447 7.38 -10.95 29.57
N GLN A 448 6.17 -10.55 29.18
CA GLN A 448 4.92 -11.19 29.59
C GLN A 448 4.49 -12.31 28.61
N GLY A 449 5.28 -12.57 27.56
CA GLY A 449 5.00 -13.58 26.54
C GLY A 449 4.01 -13.12 25.46
N ARG A 450 3.72 -11.81 25.39
CA ARG A 450 2.78 -11.24 24.42
C ARG A 450 3.53 -10.75 23.17
N LYS A 451 2.94 -10.90 21.99
CA LYS A 451 3.57 -10.47 20.73
C LYS A 451 3.87 -8.96 20.75
N LEU A 452 5.06 -8.56 20.32
CA LEU A 452 5.33 -7.15 20.03
C LEU A 452 4.45 -6.69 18.85
N LEU A 453 3.62 -5.68 19.07
CA LEU A 453 2.74 -5.10 18.06
C LEU A 453 3.46 -4.03 17.24
N ILE A 454 2.97 -3.77 16.04
CA ILE A 454 3.57 -2.79 15.13
C ILE A 454 3.10 -1.36 15.46
N GLY A 455 3.97 -0.37 15.31
CA GLY A 455 3.68 1.03 15.56
C GLY A 455 4.53 1.97 14.71
N GLY A 456 4.11 3.24 14.62
CA GLY A 456 4.86 4.26 13.89
C GLY A 456 4.88 4.07 12.37
N VAL A 457 4.00 3.25 11.79
CA VAL A 457 4.19 2.75 10.41
C VAL A 457 3.94 3.84 9.38
N LYS A 458 5.02 4.36 8.78
CA LYS A 458 4.97 5.27 7.63
C LYS A 458 5.07 4.42 6.35
N VAL A 459 4.24 4.75 5.36
CA VAL A 459 4.13 4.01 4.10
C VAL A 459 4.43 4.93 2.92
N GLY A 460 5.24 4.44 1.99
CA GLY A 460 5.72 5.17 0.82
C GLY A 460 5.45 4.41 -0.47
N TYR A 461 4.40 4.82 -1.19
CA TYR A 461 4.00 4.29 -2.50
C TYR A 461 4.90 4.85 -3.62
N VAL A 462 6.07 4.26 -3.83
CA VAL A 462 7.04 4.69 -4.85
C VAL A 462 6.51 4.41 -6.26
N SER A 463 5.97 3.21 -6.47
CA SER A 463 5.18 2.85 -7.64
C SER A 463 3.98 1.98 -7.25
N GLN A 464 2.81 2.30 -7.79
CA GLN A 464 1.59 1.52 -7.61
C GLN A 464 1.30 0.61 -8.81
N GLY A 465 2.22 0.47 -9.78
CA GLY A 465 2.06 -0.31 -11.01
C GLY A 465 1.91 0.54 -12.29
N PRO A 466 1.63 -0.04 -13.47
CA PRO A 466 1.12 -1.40 -13.70
C PRO A 466 2.20 -2.48 -13.96
N CYS A 467 3.48 -2.13 -14.05
CA CYS A 467 4.54 -3.07 -14.44
C CYS A 467 5.20 -3.74 -13.23
N LEU A 468 5.59 -2.94 -12.24
CA LEU A 468 6.21 -3.38 -11.01
C LEU A 468 5.79 -2.42 -9.90
N THR A 469 5.14 -2.92 -8.87
CA THR A 469 4.83 -2.09 -7.69
C THR A 469 6.08 -1.97 -6.81
N GLU A 470 6.22 -0.86 -6.12
CA GLU A 470 7.25 -0.64 -5.09
C GLU A 470 6.62 0.19 -3.97
N VAL A 471 6.40 -0.44 -2.82
CA VAL A 471 5.89 0.24 -1.62
C VAL A 471 6.83 -0.02 -0.47
N LYS A 472 7.24 1.07 0.19
CA LYS A 472 8.14 1.07 1.34
C LYS A 472 7.36 1.22 2.64
N TYR A 473 7.81 0.53 3.66
CA TYR A 473 7.24 0.53 5.00
C TYR A 473 8.37 0.72 6.00
N VAL A 474 8.24 1.71 6.88
CA VAL A 474 9.18 1.89 7.99
C VAL A 474 8.40 2.06 9.27
N GLY A 475 8.89 1.49 10.36
CA GLY A 475 8.21 1.57 11.64
C GLY A 475 8.97 0.77 12.70
N TYR A 476 8.25 0.32 13.72
CA TYR A 476 8.84 -0.48 14.79
C TYR A 476 7.86 -1.49 15.38
N TYR A 477 8.41 -2.48 16.08
CA TYR A 477 7.70 -3.42 16.92
C TYR A 477 7.90 -3.08 18.40
N GLY A 478 6.84 -3.22 19.19
CA GLY A 478 6.81 -3.05 20.65
C GLY A 478 6.65 -1.59 21.09
N SER A 479 6.08 -1.40 22.29
CA SER A 479 6.07 -0.08 22.92
C SER A 479 7.51 0.38 23.20
N ASN A 480 7.81 1.64 22.90
CA ASN A 480 9.17 2.22 22.92
C ASN A 480 10.14 1.72 21.82
N SER A 481 9.62 1.30 20.66
CA SER A 481 10.45 1.05 19.47
C SER A 481 11.54 -0.01 19.67
N VAL A 482 11.16 -1.14 20.27
CA VAL A 482 12.06 -2.26 20.64
C VAL A 482 12.84 -2.79 19.43
N VAL A 483 12.17 -2.95 18.28
CA VAL A 483 12.80 -3.37 17.02
C VAL A 483 12.34 -2.44 15.91
N HIS A 484 13.26 -1.72 15.27
CA HIS A 484 12.94 -0.98 14.05
C HIS A 484 12.85 -1.92 12.86
N PHE A 485 12.00 -1.60 11.90
CA PHE A 485 11.98 -2.30 10.63
C PHE A 485 11.91 -1.33 9.44
N ASP A 486 12.55 -1.75 8.35
CA ASP A 486 12.40 -1.21 7.00
C ASP A 486 12.00 -2.37 6.10
N ALA A 487 10.94 -2.20 5.31
CA ALA A 487 10.53 -3.16 4.32
C ALA A 487 10.21 -2.52 2.98
N THR A 488 10.60 -3.16 1.88
CA THR A 488 10.17 -2.83 0.53
C THR A 488 9.44 -4.03 -0.06
N VAL A 489 8.22 -3.79 -0.55
CA VAL A 489 7.34 -4.83 -1.11
C VAL A 489 7.05 -4.55 -2.58
N HIS A 490 7.22 -5.57 -3.41
CA HIS A 490 6.90 -5.53 -4.83
C HIS A 490 5.94 -6.66 -5.20
N THR A 491 5.07 -6.38 -6.16
CA THR A 491 4.48 -7.40 -7.04
C THR A 491 4.63 -6.94 -8.48
N LEU A 492 4.47 -7.85 -9.44
CA LEU A 492 4.77 -7.60 -10.84
C LEU A 492 3.66 -8.07 -11.75
N ARG A 493 3.56 -7.40 -12.89
CA ARG A 493 2.71 -7.78 -14.00
C ARG A 493 3.16 -9.14 -14.53
N THR A 494 2.23 -10.07 -14.73
CA THR A 494 2.53 -11.41 -15.25
C THR A 494 1.28 -12.12 -15.78
N ASN A 495 1.46 -13.25 -16.46
CA ASN A 495 0.41 -14.16 -16.94
C ASN A 495 0.55 -15.60 -16.39
N ASP A 496 1.49 -15.83 -15.48
CA ASP A 496 1.76 -17.15 -14.89
C ASP A 496 1.15 -17.32 -13.50
N TYR A 497 1.76 -16.78 -12.46
CA TYR A 497 1.39 -16.97 -11.07
C TYR A 497 1.82 -15.77 -10.24
N ALA A 498 1.17 -15.59 -9.08
CA ALA A 498 1.43 -14.44 -8.24
C ALA A 498 2.78 -14.57 -7.53
N ARG A 499 3.51 -13.46 -7.49
CA ARG A 499 4.79 -13.28 -6.82
C ARG A 499 4.73 -11.97 -6.01
N THR A 500 5.06 -12.07 -4.73
CA THR A 500 5.19 -10.92 -3.84
C THR A 500 6.58 -10.93 -3.23
N ILE A 501 7.42 -9.99 -3.66
CA ILE A 501 8.81 -9.86 -3.23
C ILE A 501 8.83 -8.95 -2.00
N GLN A 502 9.49 -9.36 -0.93
CA GLN A 502 9.54 -8.67 0.35
C GLN A 502 10.99 -8.63 0.83
N LYS A 503 11.57 -7.43 0.81
CA LYS A 503 12.89 -7.12 1.36
C LYS A 503 12.68 -6.48 2.70
N ILE A 504 13.18 -7.08 3.78
CA ILE A 504 12.93 -6.61 5.13
C ILE A 504 14.24 -6.55 5.90
N ARG A 505 14.44 -5.46 6.65
CA ARG A 505 15.50 -5.28 7.63
C ARG A 505 14.90 -5.05 9.00
N TYR A 506 15.50 -5.66 10.01
CA TYR A 506 15.21 -5.45 11.42
C TYR A 506 16.47 -4.95 12.13
N ASP A 507 16.33 -3.93 12.95
CA ASP A 507 17.39 -3.41 13.82
C ASP A 507 16.88 -3.45 15.27
N PHE A 508 17.56 -4.21 16.14
CA PHE A 508 17.18 -4.40 17.54
C PHE A 508 17.73 -3.26 18.38
N ASN A 509 16.86 -2.52 19.08
CA ASN A 509 17.25 -1.39 19.92
C ASN A 509 17.28 -1.75 21.41
N THR A 510 16.61 -2.83 21.79
CA THR A 510 16.58 -3.34 23.16
C THR A 510 16.75 -4.86 23.12
N ALA A 511 17.17 -5.43 24.24
CA ALA A 511 17.28 -6.88 24.37
C ALA A 511 15.91 -7.57 24.19
N VAL A 512 15.85 -8.60 23.36
CA VAL A 512 14.64 -9.37 23.06
C VAL A 512 14.94 -10.86 23.14
N GLU A 513 14.15 -11.58 23.93
CA GLU A 513 14.22 -13.05 23.93
C GLU A 513 13.69 -13.63 22.61
N PHE A 514 14.44 -14.58 22.06
CA PHE A 514 14.16 -15.21 20.77
C PHE A 514 14.03 -16.73 20.93
N LYS A 515 12.91 -17.16 21.51
CA LYS A 515 12.68 -18.56 21.90
C LYS A 515 11.50 -19.17 21.16
N ASP A 516 11.55 -20.49 21.00
CA ASP A 516 10.40 -21.28 20.54
C ASP A 516 9.42 -21.38 21.72
N SER A 517 8.11 -21.30 21.47
CA SER A 517 7.08 -21.38 22.49
C SER A 517 6.01 -22.37 22.03
N PRO A 518 5.49 -23.24 22.91
CA PRO A 518 4.37 -24.11 22.56
C PRO A 518 3.03 -23.37 22.60
N ASN A 519 2.94 -22.22 23.30
CA ASN A 519 1.70 -21.44 23.50
C ASN A 519 1.55 -20.27 22.50
N SER A 520 2.65 -19.87 21.87
CA SER A 520 2.74 -18.88 20.80
C SER A 520 3.73 -19.46 19.80
N SER A 521 3.53 -19.37 18.49
CA SER A 521 4.26 -20.12 17.43
C SER A 521 5.79 -19.88 17.32
N GLY A 522 6.50 -19.66 18.42
CA GLY A 522 7.93 -19.34 18.48
C GLY A 522 8.27 -17.95 17.96
N SER A 523 9.53 -17.57 18.19
CA SER A 523 10.10 -16.34 17.66
C SER A 523 10.66 -16.57 16.25
N CYS A 524 10.38 -15.68 15.30
CA CYS A 524 10.82 -15.79 13.91
C CYS A 524 10.94 -14.43 13.21
N PHE A 525 11.79 -14.36 12.18
CA PHE A 525 11.96 -13.20 11.29
C PHE A 525 11.11 -13.23 10.03
N PHE A 526 10.38 -14.33 9.84
CA PHE A 526 9.35 -14.45 8.82
C PHE A 526 8.54 -15.71 9.12
N ARG A 527 7.22 -15.62 8.92
CA ARG A 527 6.31 -16.74 9.08
C ARG A 527 5.47 -16.92 7.82
N VAL A 528 5.47 -18.15 7.31
CA VAL A 528 4.56 -18.60 6.25
C VAL A 528 3.44 -19.42 6.88
N GLY A 529 2.22 -18.90 6.81
CA GLY A 529 1.07 -19.42 7.55
C GLY A 529 0.68 -18.53 8.71
N GLY A 530 -0.53 -18.72 9.19
CA GLY A 530 -1.20 -17.76 10.02
C GLY A 530 -2.63 -18.20 10.24
N GLY A 531 -3.22 -17.87 11.38
CA GLY A 531 -4.50 -18.48 11.77
C GLY A 531 -5.68 -18.02 10.91
N ALA A 532 -6.24 -18.90 10.07
CA ALA A 532 -7.59 -18.81 9.52
C ALA A 532 -8.28 -20.17 9.60
N GLY A 533 -8.48 -20.65 10.83
CA GLY A 533 -8.94 -22.03 11.03
C GLY A 533 -10.32 -22.36 10.47
N TRP A 534 -11.07 -21.35 10.04
CA TRP A 534 -12.33 -21.45 9.32
C TRP A 534 -12.18 -21.86 7.84
N GLU A 535 -11.02 -21.64 7.21
CA GLU A 535 -10.80 -22.03 5.80
C GLU A 535 -10.59 -23.54 5.62
N GLY A 536 -10.18 -24.23 6.68
CA GLY A 536 -9.98 -25.68 6.65
C GLY A 536 -8.72 -26.11 5.90
N TRP A 537 -7.73 -25.22 5.70
CA TRP A 537 -6.46 -25.58 5.04
C TRP A 537 -5.67 -26.61 5.83
N TYR A 538 -5.02 -27.52 5.13
CA TYR A 538 -4.06 -28.48 5.66
C TYR A 538 -2.97 -28.76 4.62
N CYS A 539 -1.87 -29.35 5.06
CA CYS A 539 -0.83 -29.87 4.18
C CYS A 539 -0.44 -31.28 4.60
N GLN A 540 -0.07 -32.09 3.62
CA GLN A 540 0.41 -33.46 3.85
C GLN A 540 1.93 -33.54 3.82
N LYS A 541 2.59 -32.56 3.19
CA LYS A 541 4.03 -32.54 2.99
C LYS A 541 4.59 -31.13 3.00
N VAL A 542 5.83 -31.00 3.47
CA VAL A 542 6.66 -29.80 3.30
C VAL A 542 7.96 -30.22 2.64
N ALA A 543 8.36 -29.50 1.59
CA ALA A 543 9.63 -29.69 0.92
C ALA A 543 10.54 -28.49 1.17
N ILE A 544 11.80 -28.77 1.47
CA ILE A 544 12.81 -27.74 1.75
C ILE A 544 13.97 -27.96 0.79
N GLY A 545 14.50 -26.87 0.22
CA GLY A 545 15.67 -26.95 -0.64
C GLY A 545 16.46 -25.66 -0.76
N ASN A 546 17.42 -25.69 -1.67
CA ASN A 546 18.34 -24.60 -1.99
C ASN A 546 18.61 -24.52 -3.50
N GLY A 547 19.64 -23.76 -3.89
CA GLY A 547 20.04 -23.61 -5.29
C GLY A 547 20.51 -24.90 -5.97
N ASP A 548 20.94 -25.91 -5.20
CA ASP A 548 21.37 -27.22 -5.71
C ASP A 548 20.19 -28.20 -5.89
N GLY A 549 19.01 -27.87 -5.38
CA GLY A 549 17.80 -28.69 -5.47
C GLY A 549 17.17 -29.00 -4.12
N LEU A 550 16.50 -30.15 -4.05
CA LEU A 550 15.82 -30.63 -2.85
C LEU A 550 16.83 -31.02 -1.77
N LEU A 551 16.62 -30.51 -0.55
CA LEU A 551 17.32 -30.99 0.65
C LEU A 551 16.53 -32.10 1.33
N GLU A 552 15.22 -31.93 1.48
CA GLU A 552 14.37 -32.86 2.21
C GLU A 552 12.89 -32.70 1.86
N GLU A 553 12.16 -33.83 1.80
CA GLU A 553 10.71 -33.87 1.84
C GLU A 553 10.26 -34.46 3.18
N ILE A 554 9.35 -33.77 3.86
CA ILE A 554 8.89 -34.11 5.21
C ILE A 554 7.39 -34.38 5.15
N ASP A 555 7.01 -35.62 5.40
CA ASP A 555 5.62 -35.99 5.59
C ASP A 555 5.12 -35.45 6.94
N ILE A 556 3.91 -34.89 6.96
CA ILE A 556 3.30 -34.34 8.17
C ILE A 556 2.73 -35.49 9.01
N PRO A 557 3.27 -35.77 10.22
CA PRO A 557 2.81 -36.90 11.00
C PRO A 557 1.35 -36.72 11.44
N THR A 558 0.55 -37.78 11.32
CA THR A 558 -0.85 -37.77 11.78
C THR A 558 -0.99 -37.77 13.30
N THR A 559 0.11 -38.02 14.01
CA THR A 559 0.19 -38.09 15.48
C THR A 559 0.57 -36.77 16.15
N LEU A 560 0.73 -35.68 15.38
CA LEU A 560 1.08 -34.38 15.93
C LEU A 560 0.01 -33.86 16.91
N GLN A 561 0.43 -32.97 17.80
CA GLN A 561 -0.44 -32.13 18.60
C GLN A 561 -0.27 -30.68 18.17
N VAL A 562 -1.34 -29.88 18.33
CA VAL A 562 -1.25 -28.43 18.13
C VAL A 562 -0.22 -27.88 19.11
N GLY A 563 0.75 -27.12 18.61
CA GLY A 563 1.89 -26.64 19.41
C GLY A 563 3.21 -27.36 19.10
N ASP A 564 3.18 -28.51 18.43
CA ASP A 564 4.38 -29.32 18.18
C ASP A 564 5.31 -28.67 17.15
N PHE A 565 6.59 -28.58 17.51
CA PHE A 565 7.69 -28.37 16.58
C PHE A 565 8.23 -29.71 16.12
N PHE A 566 7.74 -30.21 14.98
CA PHE A 566 8.21 -31.49 14.41
C PHE A 566 9.46 -31.32 13.53
N VAL A 567 9.78 -30.07 13.18
CA VAL A 567 11.13 -29.65 12.77
C VAL A 567 11.46 -28.40 13.57
N SER A 568 12.57 -28.40 14.30
CA SER A 568 13.03 -27.23 15.06
C SER A 568 14.38 -26.78 14.52
N ARG A 569 14.44 -25.51 14.09
CA ARG A 569 15.67 -24.74 13.82
C ARG A 569 16.67 -25.50 12.94
N ARG A 570 16.17 -26.17 11.90
CA ARG A 570 16.98 -26.93 10.95
C ARG A 570 17.73 -25.97 10.04
N LYS A 571 19.05 -26.15 9.92
CA LYS A 571 19.89 -25.32 9.05
C LYS A 571 19.58 -25.61 7.59
N MET A 572 19.36 -24.56 6.80
CA MET A 572 19.30 -24.65 5.35
C MET A 572 20.74 -24.56 4.81
N SER A 573 21.33 -25.71 4.46
CA SER A 573 22.73 -25.82 4.03
C SER A 573 22.97 -25.26 2.62
N HIS A 574 24.25 -25.00 2.30
CA HIS A 574 24.74 -24.40 1.04
C HIS A 574 24.23 -22.97 0.78
N PRO A 575 24.83 -22.23 -0.16
CA PRO A 575 24.33 -20.91 -0.57
C PRO A 575 22.90 -20.98 -1.12
N GLY A 576 22.15 -19.89 -0.95
CA GLY A 576 20.83 -19.72 -1.51
C GLY A 576 20.83 -19.56 -3.05
N PRO A 577 19.65 -19.34 -3.67
CA PRO A 577 18.38 -19.12 -2.99
C PRO A 577 17.89 -20.37 -2.27
N TRP A 578 17.37 -20.20 -1.06
CA TRP A 578 16.68 -21.27 -0.34
C TRP A 578 15.20 -21.25 -0.64
N TRP A 579 14.51 -22.36 -0.44
CA TRP A 579 13.07 -22.39 -0.66
C TRP A 579 12.37 -23.39 0.24
N ILE A 580 11.10 -23.07 0.53
CA ILE A 580 10.17 -23.89 1.32
C ILE A 580 8.88 -24.00 0.50
N ALA A 581 8.49 -25.21 0.17
CA ALA A 581 7.27 -25.50 -0.58
C ALA A 581 6.31 -26.34 0.28
N PHE A 582 5.01 -26.13 0.08
CA PHE A 582 3.96 -26.91 0.71
C PHE A 582 3.18 -27.71 -0.35
N PRO A 583 3.87 -28.60 -1.11
CA PRO A 583 3.22 -29.42 -2.11
C PRO A 583 2.13 -30.27 -1.43
N GLU A 584 1.07 -30.58 -2.17
CA GLU A 584 -0.05 -31.37 -1.63
C GLU A 584 -0.75 -30.71 -0.43
N SER A 585 -0.71 -29.37 -0.34
CA SER A 585 -1.69 -28.64 0.45
C SER A 585 -3.11 -28.98 -0.03
N ASN A 586 -4.13 -28.70 0.78
CA ASN A 586 -5.53 -28.75 0.36
C ASN A 586 -6.37 -28.06 1.43
N PHE A 587 -7.68 -27.97 1.22
CA PHE A 587 -8.61 -27.45 2.21
C PHE A 587 -9.83 -28.37 2.34
N LYS A 588 -10.52 -28.30 3.48
CA LYS A 588 -11.66 -29.17 3.82
C LYS A 588 -13.02 -28.64 3.35
N SER A 589 -13.13 -27.36 3.02
CA SER A 589 -14.40 -26.75 2.60
C SER A 589 -14.88 -27.26 1.23
N ASP A 590 -16.20 -27.38 1.02
CA ASP A 590 -16.80 -27.82 -0.26
C ASP A 590 -16.73 -26.68 -1.30
N GLN A 591 -15.60 -26.54 -1.99
CA GLN A 591 -15.42 -25.59 -3.10
C GLN A 591 -15.44 -26.29 -4.47
N LYS A 592 -16.49 -27.06 -4.74
CA LYS A 592 -16.66 -27.77 -6.02
C LYS A 592 -16.36 -26.87 -7.21
N GLY A 593 -15.44 -27.32 -8.06
CA GLY A 593 -15.10 -26.67 -9.34
C GLY A 593 -13.96 -25.65 -9.27
N MET A 594 -13.51 -25.24 -8.08
CA MET A 594 -12.37 -24.34 -7.93
C MET A 594 -11.05 -25.12 -8.04
N GLY A 595 -10.06 -24.50 -8.70
CA GLY A 595 -8.69 -24.98 -8.72
C GLY A 595 -7.97 -24.73 -7.39
N ILE A 596 -6.89 -25.46 -7.15
CA ILE A 596 -6.13 -25.37 -5.89
C ILE A 596 -4.71 -24.88 -6.17
N ALA A 597 -4.22 -24.01 -5.29
CA ALA A 597 -2.83 -23.56 -5.26
C ALA A 597 -2.19 -23.80 -3.88
N TRP A 598 -0.85 -23.78 -3.84
CA TRP A 598 -0.10 -23.78 -2.58
C TRP A 598 0.78 -22.56 -2.50
N LYS A 599 1.03 -22.13 -1.27
CA LYS A 599 2.06 -21.16 -0.94
C LYS A 599 3.45 -21.80 -0.98
N CYS A 600 4.44 -21.05 -1.41
CA CYS A 600 5.84 -21.33 -1.17
C CYS A 600 6.60 -20.03 -0.89
N LEU A 601 7.73 -20.17 -0.22
CA LEU A 601 8.62 -19.07 0.12
C LEU A 601 9.99 -19.35 -0.51
N ILE A 602 10.45 -18.44 -1.35
CA ILE A 602 11.82 -18.41 -1.85
C ILE A 602 12.57 -17.36 -1.03
N ILE A 603 13.78 -17.67 -0.60
CA ILE A 603 14.64 -16.82 0.21
C ILE A 603 15.87 -16.52 -0.63
N ARG A 604 15.85 -15.35 -1.28
CA ARG A 604 16.91 -14.91 -2.20
C ARG A 604 18.18 -14.55 -1.45
N SER A 605 18.04 -13.90 -0.29
CA SER A 605 19.15 -13.58 0.58
C SER A 605 18.74 -13.56 2.05
N PHE A 606 19.71 -13.83 2.92
CA PHE A 606 19.56 -13.74 4.37
C PHE A 606 20.89 -13.29 4.96
N LYS A 607 20.85 -12.29 5.85
CA LYS A 607 21.99 -11.86 6.65
C LYS A 607 21.50 -11.58 8.06
N SER A 608 22.19 -12.12 9.06
CA SER A 608 22.07 -11.66 10.44
C SER A 608 23.43 -11.29 11.00
N GLU A 609 23.49 -10.20 11.74
CA GLU A 609 24.68 -9.74 12.45
C GLU A 609 24.33 -9.64 13.93
N ILE A 610 24.88 -10.57 14.72
CA ILE A 610 24.48 -10.79 16.10
C ILE A 610 25.74 -10.85 16.95
N ASN A 611 25.87 -9.93 17.90
CA ASN A 611 27.08 -9.72 18.71
C ASN A 611 28.35 -9.61 17.82
N GLY A 612 28.25 -8.89 16.70
CA GLY A 612 29.31 -8.71 15.71
C GLY A 612 29.63 -9.94 14.84
N VAL A 613 28.87 -11.03 14.96
CA VAL A 613 29.05 -12.24 14.14
C VAL A 613 28.04 -12.27 12.99
N ILE A 614 28.55 -12.22 11.76
CA ILE A 614 27.74 -12.30 10.53
C ILE A 614 27.40 -13.75 10.20
N ARG A 615 26.14 -14.01 9.86
CA ARG A 615 25.63 -15.29 9.39
C ARG A 615 24.80 -15.06 8.13
N LEU A 616 25.03 -15.89 7.12
CA LEU A 616 24.45 -15.71 5.77
C LEU A 616 23.46 -16.81 5.38
N ALA A 617 23.04 -17.66 6.33
CA ALA A 617 22.09 -18.75 6.06
C ALA A 617 21.01 -18.78 7.14
N PRO A 618 19.74 -18.98 6.75
CA PRO A 618 18.64 -19.11 7.69
C PRO A 618 18.57 -20.53 8.29
N LYS A 619 17.75 -20.65 9.33
CA LYS A 619 17.22 -21.90 9.87
C LYS A 619 15.70 -21.89 9.70
N VAL A 620 15.10 -23.07 9.56
CA VAL A 620 13.64 -23.24 9.45
C VAL A 620 13.12 -24.13 10.57
N SER A 621 11.99 -23.72 11.16
CA SER A 621 11.17 -24.56 12.03
C SER A 621 9.81 -24.81 11.37
N LEU A 622 9.26 -26.01 11.56
CA LEU A 622 7.90 -26.37 11.15
C LEU A 622 7.05 -26.64 12.39
N TYR A 623 5.90 -25.96 12.44
CA TYR A 623 5.05 -25.87 13.62
C TYR A 623 3.63 -26.33 13.31
N ALA A 624 3.08 -27.25 14.10
CA ALA A 624 1.71 -27.74 13.98
C ALA A 624 0.73 -26.68 14.52
N ARG A 625 0.16 -25.89 13.61
CA ARG A 625 -0.67 -24.74 13.95
C ARG A 625 -2.10 -25.11 14.35
N GLN A 626 -2.69 -26.03 13.60
CA GLN A 626 -4.08 -26.42 13.79
C GLN A 626 -4.30 -27.87 13.38
N SER A 627 -5.15 -28.57 14.13
CA SER A 627 -5.63 -29.92 13.80
C SER A 627 -7.06 -29.88 13.29
N HIS A 628 -7.39 -30.75 12.34
CA HIS A 628 -8.76 -30.97 11.85
C HIS A 628 -9.43 -32.22 12.46
N GLY A 629 -8.78 -32.88 13.43
CA GLY A 629 -9.35 -34.03 14.15
C GLY A 629 -9.35 -35.37 13.38
N ASP A 630 -8.96 -35.37 12.11
CA ASP A 630 -8.84 -36.55 11.25
C ASP A 630 -7.38 -36.93 10.94
N GLY A 631 -6.43 -36.35 11.68
CA GLY A 631 -4.99 -36.55 11.49
C GLY A 631 -4.35 -35.59 10.47
N THR A 632 -5.10 -34.67 9.88
CA THR A 632 -4.55 -33.59 9.04
C THR A 632 -4.27 -32.31 9.83
N PHE A 633 -3.21 -31.60 9.44
CA PHE A 633 -2.76 -30.37 10.12
C PHE A 633 -2.52 -29.23 9.14
N TYR A 634 -2.84 -28.01 9.59
CA TYR A 634 -2.25 -26.80 9.03
C TYR A 634 -0.92 -26.55 9.74
N VAL A 635 0.14 -26.29 8.97
CA VAL A 635 1.47 -26.05 9.52
C VAL A 635 2.03 -24.71 9.07
N ASP A 636 2.83 -24.12 9.95
CA ASP A 636 3.60 -22.93 9.65
C ASP A 636 5.05 -23.29 9.37
N ALA A 637 5.70 -22.50 8.52
CA ALA A 637 7.15 -22.45 8.43
C ALA A 637 7.66 -21.12 9.01
N LEU A 638 8.71 -21.21 9.83
CA LEU A 638 9.26 -20.09 10.59
C LEU A 638 10.73 -19.92 10.26
N LEU A 639 11.12 -18.73 9.79
CA LEU A 639 12.52 -18.40 9.54
C LEU A 639 13.20 -17.88 10.80
N THR A 640 14.37 -18.43 11.09
CA THR A 640 15.22 -18.07 12.22
C THR A 640 16.68 -17.96 11.77
N THR A 641 17.56 -17.53 12.65
CA THR A 641 18.99 -17.37 12.37
C THR A 641 19.76 -18.64 12.68
N ASN A 642 20.85 -18.88 11.94
CA ASN A 642 21.79 -19.96 12.25
C ASN A 642 22.48 -19.77 13.63
N GLY A 643 22.91 -20.88 14.26
CA GLY A 643 23.42 -20.92 15.63
C GLY A 643 22.34 -21.15 16.69
N ASP A 644 22.76 -21.23 17.95
CA ASP A 644 21.89 -21.41 19.11
C ASP A 644 21.67 -20.04 19.77
N ILE A 645 21.01 -19.15 19.02
CA ILE A 645 20.71 -17.78 19.45
C ILE A 645 19.30 -17.75 20.04
N PHE A 646 19.20 -17.28 21.29
CA PHE A 646 17.94 -17.17 22.03
C PHE A 646 17.68 -15.76 22.55
N GLU A 647 18.51 -14.81 22.16
CA GLU A 647 18.43 -13.41 22.56
C GLU A 647 19.07 -12.55 21.47
N PHE A 648 18.48 -11.39 21.22
CA PHE A 648 19.02 -10.31 20.40
C PHE A 648 19.29 -9.13 21.31
N ASN A 649 20.42 -8.47 21.13
CA ASN A 649 20.83 -7.30 21.89
C ASN A 649 20.68 -6.02 21.05
N GLN A 650 20.77 -4.88 21.73
CA GLN A 650 20.87 -3.60 21.06
C GLN A 650 22.04 -3.58 20.06
N GLY A 651 21.76 -3.17 18.82
CA GLY A 651 22.72 -3.11 17.72
C GLY A 651 22.77 -4.36 16.83
N ASP A 652 22.11 -5.45 17.24
CA ASP A 652 21.95 -6.61 16.36
C ASP A 652 20.98 -6.29 15.21
N ASN A 653 21.20 -6.90 14.04
CA ASN A 653 20.33 -6.70 12.88
C ASN A 653 20.15 -7.96 12.04
N VAL A 654 19.05 -8.00 11.30
CA VAL A 654 18.70 -9.06 10.35
C VAL A 654 18.17 -8.43 9.07
N SER A 655 18.59 -8.93 7.90
CA SER A 655 18.09 -8.54 6.59
C SER A 655 17.70 -9.80 5.79
N ILE A 656 16.53 -9.78 5.17
CA ILE A 656 15.96 -10.92 4.45
C ILE A 656 15.34 -10.42 3.15
N ASP A 657 15.59 -11.15 2.06
CA ASP A 657 14.92 -10.95 0.77
C ASP A 657 14.15 -12.22 0.43
N THR A 658 12.83 -12.11 0.35
CA THR A 658 11.92 -13.24 0.13
C THR A 658 10.97 -13.02 -1.02
N GLU A 659 10.53 -14.12 -1.63
CA GLU A 659 9.41 -14.13 -2.58
C GLU A 659 8.35 -15.09 -2.04
N TRP A 660 7.18 -14.54 -1.77
CA TRP A 660 5.99 -15.35 -1.55
C TRP A 660 5.36 -15.65 -2.90
N VAL A 661 5.20 -16.94 -3.21
CA VAL A 661 4.66 -17.40 -4.49
C VAL A 661 3.49 -18.32 -4.25
N THR A 662 2.44 -18.20 -5.05
CA THR A 662 1.29 -19.10 -5.03
C THR A 662 1.22 -19.87 -6.34
N LEU A 663 1.41 -21.19 -6.29
CA LEU A 663 1.56 -22.03 -7.48
C LEU A 663 0.34 -22.94 -7.69
N PRO A 664 -0.22 -23.05 -8.92
CA PRO A 664 -1.27 -24.01 -9.24
C PRO A 664 -0.83 -25.46 -9.03
N TYR A 665 -1.77 -26.36 -8.70
CA TYR A 665 -1.42 -27.77 -8.45
C TYR A 665 -1.04 -28.54 -9.70
N GLN A 666 -1.69 -28.22 -10.80
CA GLN A 666 -1.70 -29.02 -12.01
C GLN A 666 -2.23 -28.16 -13.16
N ALA A 667 -1.88 -28.55 -14.38
CA ALA A 667 -2.24 -27.80 -15.58
C ALA A 667 -3.75 -27.67 -15.80
N GLN A 668 -4.56 -28.62 -15.35
CA GLN A 668 -6.03 -28.56 -15.50
C GLN A 668 -6.68 -27.42 -14.67
N ASP A 669 -6.00 -26.95 -13.64
CA ASP A 669 -6.49 -25.86 -12.79
C ASP A 669 -5.95 -24.50 -13.24
N TYR A 670 -4.89 -24.49 -14.04
CA TYR A 670 -4.24 -23.30 -14.58
C TYR A 670 -4.90 -22.86 -15.90
N TYR A 671 -5.32 -21.60 -15.98
CA TYR A 671 -5.98 -21.05 -17.18
C TYR A 671 -5.19 -19.93 -17.87
N GLY A 672 -4.03 -19.57 -17.34
CA GLY A 672 -3.15 -18.58 -17.97
C GLY A 672 -2.57 -19.10 -19.29
N ASP A 673 -2.00 -18.18 -20.06
CA ASP A 673 -1.53 -18.40 -21.43
C ASP A 673 -0.01 -18.60 -21.53
N ASN A 674 0.66 -18.95 -20.44
CA ASN A 674 2.06 -19.37 -20.46
C ASN A 674 2.16 -20.89 -20.71
N ASP A 675 2.37 -21.26 -21.98
CA ASP A 675 2.44 -22.67 -22.41
C ASP A 675 3.63 -23.44 -21.80
N VAL A 676 4.78 -22.78 -21.59
CA VAL A 676 5.97 -23.41 -20.99
C VAL A 676 5.67 -23.79 -19.53
N PHE A 677 5.07 -22.86 -18.78
CA PHE A 677 4.66 -23.12 -17.40
C PHE A 677 3.57 -24.19 -17.33
N LYS A 678 2.60 -24.16 -18.25
CA LYS A 678 1.56 -25.19 -18.32
C LYS A 678 2.13 -26.58 -18.58
N GLN A 679 3.05 -26.73 -19.53
CA GLN A 679 3.74 -27.99 -19.80
C GLN A 679 4.53 -28.48 -18.56
N HIS A 680 5.19 -27.56 -17.84
CA HIS A 680 5.86 -27.90 -16.59
C HIS A 680 4.88 -28.46 -15.54
N LEU A 681 3.68 -27.87 -15.40
CA LEU A 681 2.64 -28.37 -14.49
C LEU A 681 2.07 -29.73 -14.92
N GLU A 682 2.08 -30.06 -16.21
CA GLU A 682 1.69 -31.39 -16.71
C GLU A 682 2.73 -32.46 -16.35
N GLU A 683 4.01 -32.12 -16.43
CA GLU A 683 5.12 -33.02 -16.09
C GLU A 683 5.29 -33.19 -14.57
N TYR A 684 5.05 -32.12 -13.80
CA TYR A 684 5.32 -32.06 -12.37
C TYR A 684 4.12 -31.60 -11.52
N PRO A 685 2.95 -32.25 -11.61
CA PRO A 685 1.80 -31.89 -10.80
C PRO A 685 2.13 -32.10 -9.31
N LYS A 686 1.72 -31.16 -8.46
CA LYS A 686 1.91 -31.23 -7.00
C LYS A 686 3.35 -31.41 -6.55
N SER A 687 4.30 -30.85 -7.30
CA SER A 687 5.73 -31.07 -7.04
C SER A 687 6.44 -29.83 -6.50
N TRP A 688 7.36 -30.05 -5.56
CA TRP A 688 8.34 -29.03 -5.15
C TRP A 688 9.19 -28.53 -6.32
N LYS A 689 9.30 -29.30 -7.41
CA LYS A 689 10.06 -28.92 -8.61
C LYS A 689 9.59 -27.62 -9.25
N THR A 690 8.31 -27.26 -9.10
CA THR A 690 7.80 -25.96 -9.54
C THR A 690 8.38 -24.84 -8.68
N THR A 691 8.37 -24.97 -7.35
CA THR A 691 9.05 -23.99 -6.49
C THR A 691 10.54 -23.91 -6.77
N PHE A 692 11.20 -25.05 -6.98
CA PHE A 692 12.61 -25.07 -7.35
C PHE A 692 12.81 -24.27 -8.64
N ARG A 693 12.11 -24.61 -9.74
CA ARG A 693 12.14 -23.91 -11.04
C ARG A 693 12.15 -22.40 -10.88
N GLU A 694 11.33 -21.85 -9.98
CA GLU A 694 11.23 -20.39 -9.84
C GLU A 694 12.40 -19.82 -9.02
N ALA A 695 12.86 -20.59 -8.03
CA ALA A 695 14.02 -20.25 -7.23
C ALA A 695 15.30 -20.18 -8.07
N ILE A 696 15.64 -21.17 -8.90
CA ILE A 696 16.85 -21.06 -9.74
C ILE A 696 16.62 -20.29 -11.04
N GLY A 697 15.43 -20.37 -11.63
CA GLY A 697 15.10 -19.68 -12.88
C GLY A 697 15.26 -18.17 -12.78
N ASN A 698 14.80 -17.56 -11.67
CA ASN A 698 14.93 -16.12 -11.44
C ASN A 698 16.18 -15.73 -10.63
N ASN A 699 17.15 -16.64 -10.44
CA ASN A 699 18.46 -16.29 -9.89
C ASN A 699 19.37 -15.77 -11.00
N LEU A 700 19.04 -14.59 -11.53
CA LEU A 700 19.58 -14.05 -12.78
C LEU A 700 21.09 -13.77 -12.70
N SER A 701 21.79 -14.02 -13.81
CA SER A 701 23.13 -13.49 -14.07
C SER A 701 23.04 -12.48 -15.21
N VAL A 702 23.43 -11.23 -14.93
CA VAL A 702 23.21 -10.10 -15.85
C VAL A 702 24.52 -9.40 -16.15
N LYS A 703 24.75 -9.11 -17.44
CA LYS A 703 25.78 -8.15 -17.88
C LYS A 703 25.10 -6.92 -18.46
N VAL A 704 25.69 -5.77 -18.20
CA VAL A 704 25.21 -4.48 -18.69
C VAL A 704 26.35 -3.69 -19.33
N GLU A 705 26.08 -3.09 -20.49
CA GLU A 705 26.88 -2.04 -21.10
C GLU A 705 26.06 -0.73 -21.07
N GLY A 706 26.68 0.41 -20.79
CA GLY A 706 25.98 1.71 -20.70
C GLY A 706 25.25 1.97 -19.37
N GLY A 707 25.48 1.14 -18.34
CA GLY A 707 24.90 1.30 -17.01
C GLY A 707 25.48 0.35 -15.97
N ASN A 708 24.87 0.28 -14.79
CA ASN A 708 25.28 -0.59 -13.68
C ASN A 708 24.06 -1.31 -13.09
N VAL A 709 24.19 -2.61 -12.82
CA VAL A 709 23.15 -3.38 -12.12
C VAL A 709 23.15 -3.00 -10.64
N VAL A 710 22.01 -2.50 -10.17
CA VAL A 710 21.78 -2.11 -8.75
C VAL A 710 21.10 -3.25 -7.98
N ASN A 711 20.24 -4.02 -8.65
CA ASN A 711 19.55 -5.17 -8.09
C ASN A 711 19.31 -6.21 -9.19
N THR A 712 19.35 -7.50 -8.85
CA THR A 712 19.20 -8.58 -9.85
C THR A 712 17.77 -9.10 -9.98
N TYR A 713 16.94 -9.01 -8.94
CA TYR A 713 15.52 -9.37 -9.03
C TYR A 713 14.67 -8.60 -8.01
N PRO A 714 13.72 -7.73 -8.43
CA PRO A 714 13.55 -7.17 -9.78
C PRO A 714 14.87 -6.63 -10.36
N LEU A 715 15.10 -6.77 -11.67
CA LEU A 715 16.32 -6.24 -12.27
C LEU A 715 16.24 -4.71 -12.31
N ILE A 716 17.17 -4.03 -11.64
CA ILE A 716 17.26 -2.57 -11.63
C ILE A 716 18.62 -2.18 -12.18
N VAL A 717 18.63 -1.31 -13.19
CA VAL A 717 19.82 -0.82 -13.87
C VAL A 717 19.86 0.70 -13.78
N ASN A 718 20.90 1.23 -13.16
CA ASN A 718 21.17 2.66 -13.22
C ASN A 718 21.92 2.97 -14.52
N THR A 719 21.36 3.85 -15.34
CA THR A 719 21.90 4.17 -16.67
C THR A 719 22.99 5.24 -16.59
N THR A 720 24.03 5.11 -17.42
CA THR A 720 25.12 6.09 -17.53
C THR A 720 25.31 6.60 -18.96
N GLU A 721 24.72 5.91 -19.94
CA GLU A 721 24.75 6.25 -21.35
C GLU A 721 23.33 6.24 -21.93
N SER A 722 23.15 6.89 -23.09
CA SER A 722 21.85 6.93 -23.79
C SER A 722 21.50 5.62 -24.50
N VAL A 723 22.43 4.67 -24.56
CA VAL A 723 22.18 3.32 -25.08
C VAL A 723 22.65 2.33 -24.03
N VAL A 724 21.76 1.43 -23.61
CA VAL A 724 22.05 0.42 -22.60
C VAL A 724 21.80 -0.95 -23.19
N LYS A 725 22.79 -1.83 -23.11
CA LYS A 725 22.63 -3.23 -23.53
C LYS A 725 22.61 -4.14 -22.32
N LEU A 726 21.67 -5.08 -22.32
CA LEU A 726 21.51 -6.08 -21.28
C LEU A 726 21.65 -7.48 -21.87
N GLU A 727 22.52 -8.28 -21.29
CA GLU A 727 22.58 -9.72 -21.48
C GLU A 727 22.08 -10.39 -20.20
N ILE A 728 20.96 -11.10 -20.28
CA ILE A 728 20.31 -11.77 -19.13
C ILE A 728 20.40 -13.28 -19.33
N ASN A 729 21.03 -13.97 -18.37
CA ASN A 729 21.06 -15.43 -18.28
C ASN A 729 20.14 -15.91 -17.17
N GLY A 730 19.23 -16.82 -17.52
CA GLY A 730 18.07 -17.20 -16.72
C GLY A 730 16.84 -16.33 -17.01
N GLY A 731 15.86 -16.43 -16.12
CA GLY A 731 14.55 -15.83 -16.24
C GLY A 731 13.48 -16.91 -16.38
N VAL A 732 12.46 -16.84 -15.53
CA VAL A 732 11.23 -17.60 -15.70
C VAL A 732 10.02 -16.68 -15.51
N GLY A 733 9.04 -16.88 -16.38
CA GLY A 733 7.85 -16.08 -16.47
C GLY A 733 8.12 -14.68 -17.01
N ALA A 734 7.32 -13.74 -16.53
CA ALA A 734 7.61 -12.31 -16.65
C ALA A 734 8.72 -11.89 -15.67
N VAL A 735 9.79 -11.28 -16.19
CA VAL A 735 10.91 -10.71 -15.41
C VAL A 735 10.85 -9.18 -15.50
N PRO A 736 10.69 -8.46 -14.38
CA PRO A 736 10.63 -7.01 -14.37
C PRO A 736 12.03 -6.40 -14.50
N VAL A 737 12.17 -5.42 -15.39
CA VAL A 737 13.42 -4.67 -15.63
C VAL A 737 13.14 -3.19 -15.55
N ARG A 738 13.79 -2.49 -14.64
CA ARG A 738 13.71 -1.03 -14.48
C ARG A 738 15.03 -0.38 -14.82
N PHE A 739 14.96 0.66 -15.65
CA PHE A 739 16.07 1.56 -15.94
C PHE A 739 15.87 2.87 -15.19
N GLU A 740 16.89 3.35 -14.50
CA GLU A 740 16.88 4.60 -13.71
C GLU A 740 17.91 5.59 -14.25
N GLY A 741 17.74 6.88 -13.95
CA GLY A 741 18.67 7.93 -14.39
C GLY A 741 18.47 8.39 -15.83
N LEU A 742 17.32 8.10 -16.44
CA LEU A 742 17.04 8.47 -17.82
C LEU A 742 16.77 9.97 -17.94
N ASN A 743 17.33 10.62 -18.95
CA ASN A 743 17.14 12.07 -19.16
C ASN A 743 15.79 12.45 -19.79
N SER A 744 15.00 11.47 -20.22
CA SER A 744 13.70 11.65 -20.85
C SER A 744 12.90 10.34 -20.77
N LYS A 745 11.63 10.41 -21.17
CA LYS A 745 10.72 9.26 -21.30
C LYS A 745 10.66 8.66 -22.72
N ARG A 746 11.56 9.06 -23.63
CA ARG A 746 11.50 8.71 -25.06
C ARG A 746 12.28 7.44 -25.44
N TYR A 747 12.81 6.73 -24.47
CA TYR A 747 13.54 5.49 -24.70
C TYR A 747 12.62 4.35 -25.12
N ARG A 748 13.18 3.39 -25.84
CA ARG A 748 12.50 2.17 -26.27
C ARG A 748 13.36 0.96 -25.97
N LEU A 749 12.74 -0.10 -25.48
CA LEU A 749 13.40 -1.37 -25.24
C LEU A 749 13.10 -2.34 -26.40
N VAL A 750 14.15 -2.91 -26.97
CA VAL A 750 14.10 -3.81 -28.13
C VAL A 750 14.75 -5.14 -27.78
N ASP A 751 14.17 -6.24 -28.27
CA ASP A 751 14.79 -7.56 -28.26
C ASP A 751 15.81 -7.67 -29.40
N ASP A 752 17.08 -7.91 -29.11
CA ASP A 752 18.11 -8.01 -30.14
C ASP A 752 17.89 -9.21 -31.08
N ALA A 753 17.18 -10.25 -30.62
CA ALA A 753 16.81 -11.39 -31.44
C ALA A 753 15.60 -11.11 -32.36
N GLN A 754 14.79 -10.10 -32.01
CA GLN A 754 13.61 -9.68 -32.76
C GLN A 754 13.55 -8.14 -32.81
N PRO A 755 14.42 -7.48 -33.59
CA PRO A 755 14.56 -6.01 -33.53
C PRO A 755 13.30 -5.22 -33.94
N GLU A 756 12.39 -5.87 -34.66
CA GLU A 756 11.08 -5.32 -35.04
C GLU A 756 10.08 -5.36 -33.85
N SER A 757 10.29 -6.23 -32.85
CA SER A 757 9.48 -6.31 -31.64
C SER A 757 10.03 -5.36 -30.57
N ARG A 758 9.49 -4.15 -30.53
CA ARG A 758 9.68 -3.23 -29.41
C ARG A 758 8.67 -3.52 -28.29
N ILE A 759 9.06 -3.27 -27.05
CA ILE A 759 8.16 -3.41 -25.91
C ILE A 759 7.47 -2.07 -25.64
N ASP A 760 6.22 -1.96 -26.08
CA ASP A 760 5.42 -0.72 -25.98
C ASP A 760 4.61 -0.58 -24.68
N TRP A 761 4.62 -1.62 -23.84
CA TRP A 761 3.89 -1.62 -22.57
C TRP A 761 4.87 -1.45 -21.42
N TYR A 762 5.05 -0.21 -21.00
CA TYR A 762 5.98 0.20 -19.94
C TYR A 762 5.35 1.19 -18.97
N GLU A 763 5.93 1.25 -17.79
CA GLU A 763 5.61 2.27 -16.79
C GLU A 763 6.73 3.31 -16.75
N THR A 764 6.38 4.58 -16.55
CA THR A 764 7.35 5.66 -16.38
C THR A 764 7.08 6.40 -15.09
N SER A 765 8.13 6.77 -14.37
CA SER A 765 8.06 7.66 -13.21
C SER A 765 9.02 8.83 -13.39
N TYR A 766 8.59 10.03 -12.99
CA TYR A 766 9.48 11.18 -12.84
C TYR A 766 10.14 11.17 -11.46
N CYS A 767 11.46 11.22 -11.44
CA CYS A 767 12.28 11.09 -10.24
C CYS A 767 12.59 12.47 -9.62
N PRO A 768 12.74 12.58 -8.29
CA PRO A 768 13.03 13.86 -7.62
C PRO A 768 14.32 14.55 -8.07
N ASP A 769 15.28 13.81 -8.61
CA ASP A 769 16.56 14.31 -9.12
C ASP A 769 16.47 14.90 -10.55
N GLY A 770 15.27 14.95 -11.12
CA GLY A 770 15.03 15.47 -12.47
C GLY A 770 15.18 14.43 -13.58
N THR A 771 15.39 13.17 -13.23
CA THR A 771 15.47 12.06 -14.19
C THR A 771 14.16 11.30 -14.30
N TYR A 772 14.13 10.30 -15.18
CA TYR A 772 13.04 9.36 -15.33
C TYR A 772 13.51 7.95 -15.00
N SER A 773 12.56 7.11 -14.56
CA SER A 773 12.71 5.67 -14.61
C SER A 773 11.67 5.05 -15.52
N MET A 774 12.05 3.97 -16.20
CA MET A 774 11.18 3.19 -17.08
C MET A 774 11.22 1.72 -16.70
N THR A 775 10.05 1.11 -16.51
CA THR A 775 9.93 -0.30 -16.11
C THR A 775 9.20 -1.11 -17.18
N PHE A 776 9.78 -2.26 -17.51
CA PHE A 776 9.29 -3.24 -18.47
C PHE A 776 9.14 -4.62 -17.81
N ASN A 777 8.39 -5.52 -18.43
CA ASN A 777 8.32 -6.93 -18.04
C ASN A 777 8.67 -7.80 -19.26
N LEU A 778 9.78 -8.53 -19.17
CA LEU A 778 10.31 -9.40 -20.23
C LEU A 778 9.79 -10.83 -20.06
N LEU A 779 9.28 -11.45 -21.11
CA LEU A 779 8.90 -12.86 -21.08
C LEU A 779 10.12 -13.72 -21.43
N LEU A 780 10.64 -14.46 -20.44
CA LEU A 780 11.93 -15.17 -20.56
C LEU A 780 11.85 -16.69 -20.40
N ASP A 781 10.64 -17.26 -20.23
CA ASP A 781 10.43 -18.64 -19.80
C ASP A 781 11.04 -19.74 -20.69
N ASP A 782 11.29 -19.43 -21.96
CA ASP A 782 11.90 -20.29 -22.99
C ASP A 782 13.31 -19.83 -23.41
N ARG A 783 13.91 -18.87 -22.69
CA ARG A 783 15.16 -18.21 -23.06
C ARG A 783 16.20 -18.36 -21.96
N GLN A 784 17.13 -19.29 -22.13
CA GLN A 784 18.28 -19.40 -21.23
C GLN A 784 19.16 -18.14 -21.27
N LEU A 785 19.26 -17.49 -22.43
CA LEU A 785 20.00 -16.25 -22.65
C LEU A 785 19.14 -15.30 -23.50
N SER A 786 19.08 -14.04 -23.12
CA SER A 786 18.41 -12.99 -23.90
C SER A 786 19.24 -11.70 -23.91
N CYS A 787 19.17 -10.97 -25.02
CA CYS A 787 19.88 -9.70 -25.21
C CYS A 787 18.89 -8.60 -25.57
N TRP A 788 19.03 -7.44 -24.92
CA TRP A 788 18.09 -6.34 -25.03
C TRP A 788 18.83 -5.01 -25.15
N THR A 789 18.31 -4.09 -25.95
CA THR A 789 18.86 -2.75 -26.12
C THR A 789 17.81 -1.69 -25.77
N LEU A 790 18.12 -0.82 -24.81
CA LEU A 790 17.39 0.42 -24.53
C LEU A 790 18.06 1.57 -25.31
N GLN A 791 17.30 2.33 -26.10
CA GLN A 791 17.80 3.47 -26.89
C GLN A 791 16.74 4.53 -27.18
#